data_AF-A0A9D6M9Y7-F1
#
_entry.id   AF-A0A9D6M9Y7-F1
#
_cell.length_a   1.000
_cell.length_b   1.000
_cell.length_c   1.000
_cell.angle_alpha   90.00
_cell.angle_beta   90.00
_cell.angle_gamma   90.00
#
_symmetry.space_group_name_H-M   'P 1'
#
loop_
_entity.id
_entity.type
_entity.pdbx_description
1 polymer ?
#
loop_
_entity_poly.entity_id
_entity_poly.type
_entity_poly.pdbx_seq_one_letter_code
_entity_poly.pdbx_strand_id
1 'polypeptide(L)'
;MSAAGTGTDEGEEMKTAGSRTILLPASVRLVIQHLFPFTLLLLTVSMQLATPIWAFGLLNRPFIGALLEPTMVVSAISSDVWPVKKIGINLPDRLIEVEGQPIAGFGELQTALERHPQSIRLKFENQELATREVTIAPIRFGAYDFISLFGVPWLVGLVFLGVGLWVYRARGESPEARAFLMFCAAISLTTTTFLDMNSTHHVAWLWAASIAIAGASVFHLALVFPTLTPPVRRWPIVRFLPWLPGVALIANSTLSLQNAADPWAYFAAWRSEYLFSGLGILIFLASLVYRMWLSDSPTVRQQSRIIVFGVTLAFGPVMFYLVPAALAIPIPFLPAIYFPFFVLFPLAVGYAILRYRLLDVDRALSRGVAYVLMTAIVVAGFLLLLNLLSLVIGQTLKADNPITISLLIFALAVGFNPLRDRALRVVDRVFYRERVDYRRELAAFSRELTQTLDLSKILRALRDRIDEALKPSSQSVFLLDEDSRTYLPHSVGGPPPQVTFHPDGDLARILRRSETPLYILGTAPGALGGDLRAIALLGALVFVPLKSEGRLSGWLALGLKRSEEPYSGDDLAFLEALADQSALAVENARLFNNLRRTLDQTMEMKNLMDNIFASIASGVITTDVRDQVTLFNRAAERILGIPAGAIVGQSYPVALAELGRRLQALIEQVKVEDRVEIGQEFTPEVPGRGPVNLRLSLSPLKDHAQATVGVAIVVDDLTEQRHLEDERRRIKATFERVVTPSVVEALLSDPANLQLGGRRQEITTLFADLRRFSTFSETLPPEVLIEVINQYLTLAGNAVLAENGTLDKYMGDAVMAIFNAPIPQSNHTLRAVRAALRMRDALEPHRNLLDNTYPLYFGIGITVGDAVVGNVGTPDLFNYTAIGDTVNLAKRLQENANPNQILLTAEAYSRVKDHVEAAALPPIQVKGRQAWEQIYEVKCLKTC
;
A
#
# COMPACT_ATOMS: atom_id res chain seq x y z
N MET A 1 44.44 6.38 1.30
CA MET A 1 45.24 6.44 2.55
C MET A 1 44.25 6.27 3.70
N SER A 2 44.03 5.04 4.19
CA SER A 2 44.73 4.39 5.34
C SER A 2 44.39 5.10 6.66
N ALA A 3 43.43 4.59 7.44
CA ALA A 3 43.59 3.66 8.59
C ALA A 3 43.66 4.45 9.91
N ALA A 4 43.18 4.04 11.09
CA ALA A 4 42.53 2.86 11.65
C ALA A 4 41.84 3.28 12.97
N GLY A 5 40.95 2.43 13.52
CA GLY A 5 40.39 2.62 14.85
C GLY A 5 39.42 1.50 15.24
N THR A 6 39.96 0.41 15.76
CA THR A 6 39.29 -0.77 16.31
C THR A 6 38.59 -0.47 17.64
N GLY A 7 37.35 -0.94 17.81
CA GLY A 7 36.65 -1.00 19.08
C GLY A 7 35.78 -2.26 19.15
N THR A 8 36.18 -3.17 20.02
CA THR A 8 35.56 -4.44 20.38
C THR A 8 34.24 -4.23 21.14
N ASP A 9 33.20 -4.98 20.79
CA ASP A 9 32.07 -5.25 21.69
C ASP A 9 31.75 -6.76 21.61
N GLU A 10 32.49 -7.52 22.42
CA GLU A 10 32.12 -8.86 22.85
C GLU A 10 31.04 -8.71 23.92
N GLY A 11 29.78 -9.00 23.60
CA GLY A 11 28.73 -8.81 24.60
C GLY A 11 27.29 -9.10 24.20
N GLU A 12 26.98 -10.06 23.31
CA GLU A 12 25.61 -10.56 23.19
C GLU A 12 25.49 -11.96 22.55
N GLU A 13 26.36 -12.90 22.96
CA GLU A 13 26.12 -14.34 22.77
C GLU A 13 25.58 -14.97 24.07
N MET A 14 24.25 -14.95 24.29
CA MET A 14 23.51 -16.06 24.91
C MET A 14 22.01 -15.73 25.04
N LYS A 15 21.21 -16.22 24.06
CA LYS A 15 19.91 -16.91 24.25
C LYS A 15 19.15 -17.05 22.92
N THR A 16 19.59 -17.96 22.05
CA THR A 16 18.72 -18.67 21.10
C THR A 16 19.20 -20.11 20.95
N ALA A 17 18.93 -20.93 21.96
CA ALA A 17 19.08 -22.38 21.83
C ALA A 17 17.97 -22.90 20.90
N GLY A 18 18.32 -23.34 19.69
CA GLY A 18 17.31 -23.94 18.81
C GLY A 18 17.65 -24.32 17.36
N SER A 19 18.92 -24.47 16.94
CA SER A 19 19.30 -25.29 15.76
C SER A 19 20.81 -25.24 15.53
N ARG A 20 21.59 -26.06 16.25
CA ARG A 20 22.98 -26.34 15.86
C ARG A 20 22.97 -27.20 14.59
N THR A 21 23.06 -26.55 13.43
CA THR A 21 23.30 -27.23 12.16
C THR A 21 24.73 -27.77 12.20
N ILE A 22 24.90 -29.09 12.25
CA ILE A 22 26.22 -29.74 12.17
C ILE A 22 26.79 -29.44 10.78
N LEU A 23 27.68 -28.46 10.71
CA LEU A 23 28.33 -28.02 9.49
C LEU A 23 29.62 -28.83 9.31
N LEU A 24 29.68 -29.66 8.27
CA LEU A 24 30.91 -30.36 7.86
C LEU A 24 32.08 -29.37 7.68
N PRO A 25 33.33 -29.79 7.94
CA PRO A 25 34.53 -29.00 7.66
C PRO A 25 34.53 -28.47 6.22
N ALA A 26 35.01 -27.24 6.01
CA ALA A 26 34.98 -26.57 4.70
C ALA A 26 35.68 -27.40 3.60
N SER A 27 36.75 -28.11 3.94
CA SER A 27 37.49 -29.03 3.04
C SER A 27 36.62 -30.19 2.55
N VAL A 28 35.92 -30.87 3.46
CA VAL A 28 35.00 -31.98 3.14
C VAL A 28 33.83 -31.49 2.29
N ARG A 29 33.35 -30.27 2.56
CA ARG A 29 32.26 -29.66 1.80
C ARG A 29 32.68 -29.36 0.36
N LEU A 30 33.87 -28.81 0.13
CA LEU A 30 34.40 -28.50 -1.20
C LEU A 30 34.54 -29.77 -2.06
N VAL A 31 35.10 -30.83 -1.48
CA VAL A 31 35.35 -32.12 -2.16
C VAL A 31 34.02 -32.78 -2.60
N ILE A 32 33.07 -32.90 -1.68
CA ILE A 32 31.81 -33.59 -1.95
C ILE A 32 30.91 -32.77 -2.89
N GLN A 33 30.96 -31.44 -2.80
CA GLN A 33 30.05 -30.56 -3.55
C GLN A 33 30.50 -30.25 -4.98
N HIS A 34 31.80 -30.32 -5.25
CA HIS A 34 32.36 -29.89 -6.54
C HIS A 34 33.35 -30.89 -7.13
N LEU A 35 34.25 -31.49 -6.35
CA LEU A 35 35.28 -32.38 -6.89
C LEU A 35 34.69 -33.69 -7.41
N PHE A 36 33.84 -34.34 -6.62
CA PHE A 36 33.26 -35.65 -7.01
C PHE A 36 32.34 -35.59 -8.25
N PRO A 37 31.36 -34.65 -8.36
CA PRO A 37 30.58 -34.52 -9.58
C PRO A 37 31.44 -34.18 -10.80
N PHE A 38 32.51 -33.39 -10.62
CA PHE A 38 33.42 -33.02 -11.69
C PHE A 38 34.28 -34.19 -12.18
N THR A 39 34.81 -35.02 -11.27
CA THR A 39 35.59 -36.22 -11.66
C THR A 39 34.72 -37.24 -12.36
N LEU A 40 33.50 -37.48 -11.88
CA LEU A 40 32.53 -38.36 -12.54
C LEU A 40 32.17 -37.85 -13.94
N LEU A 41 31.98 -36.54 -14.09
CA LEU A 41 31.69 -35.93 -15.39
C LEU A 41 32.85 -36.10 -16.37
N LEU A 42 34.09 -35.80 -15.94
CA LEU A 42 35.30 -35.94 -16.76
C LEU A 42 35.49 -37.38 -17.22
N LEU A 43 35.29 -38.34 -16.31
CA LEU A 43 35.34 -39.77 -16.63
C LEU A 43 34.27 -40.17 -17.65
N THR A 44 33.04 -39.70 -17.48
CA THR A 44 31.92 -39.99 -18.39
C THR A 44 32.20 -39.45 -19.79
N VAL A 45 32.62 -38.19 -19.91
CA VAL A 45 32.99 -37.58 -21.20
C VAL A 45 34.14 -38.37 -21.86
N SER A 46 35.13 -38.80 -21.09
CA SER A 46 36.26 -39.57 -21.59
C SER A 46 35.81 -40.93 -22.14
N MET A 47 34.92 -41.63 -21.44
CA MET A 47 34.37 -42.91 -21.91
C MET A 47 33.46 -42.76 -23.13
N GLN A 48 32.73 -41.63 -23.24
CA GLN A 48 31.92 -41.34 -24.42
C GLN A 48 32.73 -41.21 -25.71
N LEU A 49 34.01 -40.82 -25.58
CA LEU A 49 34.97 -40.70 -26.67
C LEU A 49 35.79 -41.98 -26.89
N ALA A 50 36.12 -42.72 -25.82
CA ALA A 50 36.96 -43.92 -25.89
C ALA A 50 36.19 -45.18 -26.37
N THR A 51 34.98 -45.39 -25.87
CA THR A 51 34.21 -46.62 -26.17
C THR A 51 33.83 -46.79 -27.65
N PRO A 52 33.56 -45.75 -28.47
CA PRO A 52 33.40 -45.92 -29.91
C PRO A 52 34.63 -46.53 -30.57
N ILE A 53 35.83 -46.11 -30.17
CA ILE A 53 37.09 -46.60 -30.74
C ILE A 53 37.21 -48.11 -30.51
N TRP A 54 36.88 -48.57 -29.30
CA TRP A 54 36.90 -50.01 -28.95
C TRP A 54 35.80 -50.78 -29.69
N ALA A 55 34.59 -50.25 -29.72
CA ALA A 55 33.45 -50.89 -30.37
C ALA A 55 33.67 -51.06 -31.89
N PHE A 56 34.15 -50.02 -32.58
CA PHE A 56 34.44 -50.10 -34.03
C PHE A 56 35.53 -51.15 -34.35
N GLY A 57 36.45 -51.40 -33.42
CA GLY A 57 37.43 -52.49 -33.54
C GLY A 57 36.79 -53.88 -33.64
N LEU A 58 35.60 -54.09 -33.07
CA LEU A 58 34.90 -55.38 -33.05
C LEU A 58 34.24 -55.72 -34.40
N LEU A 59 33.78 -54.73 -35.17
CA LEU A 59 33.08 -54.93 -36.46
C LEU A 59 33.94 -55.65 -37.50
N ASN A 60 35.26 -55.44 -37.47
CA ASN A 60 36.19 -55.98 -38.45
C ASN A 60 36.87 -57.28 -38.00
N ARG A 61 36.47 -57.82 -36.84
CA ARG A 61 37.10 -58.97 -36.21
C ARG A 61 36.20 -60.22 -36.26
N PRO A 62 36.79 -61.43 -36.34
CA PRO A 62 36.03 -62.68 -36.26
C PRO A 62 35.39 -62.84 -34.88
N PHE A 63 34.15 -63.34 -34.84
CA PHE A 63 33.28 -63.42 -33.67
C PHE A 63 32.69 -64.83 -33.54
N ILE A 64 32.67 -65.38 -32.32
CA ILE A 64 32.16 -66.73 -32.05
C ILE A 64 30.64 -66.86 -32.13
N GLY A 65 29.89 -65.74 -32.18
CA GLY A 65 28.43 -65.83 -32.03
C GLY A 65 27.98 -65.98 -30.58
N ALA A 66 28.74 -65.47 -29.63
CA ALA A 66 28.32 -65.29 -28.26
C ALA A 66 29.13 -64.15 -27.66
N LEU A 67 28.46 -63.30 -26.90
CA LEU A 67 29.13 -62.31 -26.07
C LEU A 67 29.59 -62.98 -24.78
N LEU A 68 30.75 -62.55 -24.28
CA LEU A 68 31.35 -63.10 -23.07
C LEU A 68 31.46 -61.97 -22.04
N GLU A 69 31.12 -62.27 -20.80
CA GLU A 69 31.31 -61.40 -19.64
C GLU A 69 32.76 -61.53 -19.13
N PRO A 70 33.24 -60.67 -18.19
CA PRO A 70 34.67 -60.56 -17.86
C PRO A 70 35.36 -61.84 -17.40
N THR A 71 34.63 -62.80 -16.83
CA THR A 71 35.16 -64.11 -16.41
C THR A 71 35.03 -65.20 -17.48
N MET A 72 34.80 -64.79 -18.74
CA MET A 72 34.55 -65.64 -19.92
C MET A 72 33.23 -66.43 -19.85
N VAL A 73 32.29 -65.99 -19.01
CA VAL A 73 30.93 -66.53 -18.95
C VAL A 73 30.11 -66.01 -20.13
N VAL A 74 29.30 -66.87 -20.75
CA VAL A 74 28.43 -66.51 -21.87
C VAL A 74 27.33 -65.57 -21.37
N SER A 75 27.23 -64.41 -22.00
CA SER A 75 26.23 -63.39 -21.67
C SER A 75 24.81 -63.88 -21.91
N ALA A 76 23.85 -63.33 -21.15
CA ALA A 76 22.42 -63.51 -21.41
C ALA A 76 21.98 -62.96 -22.78
N ILE A 77 22.76 -62.05 -23.37
CA ILE A 77 22.46 -61.43 -24.66
C ILE A 77 22.69 -62.46 -25.76
N SER A 78 21.66 -62.73 -26.55
CA SER A 78 21.72 -63.71 -27.62
C SER A 78 20.92 -63.28 -28.86
N SER A 79 21.36 -63.74 -30.03
CA SER A 79 20.70 -63.50 -31.32
C SER A 79 20.46 -64.84 -32.01
N ASP A 80 19.35 -64.97 -32.74
CA ASP A 80 18.97 -66.22 -33.44
C ASP A 80 19.91 -66.54 -34.62
N VAL A 81 20.67 -65.55 -35.07
CA VAL A 81 21.68 -65.69 -36.12
C VAL A 81 22.99 -66.27 -35.57
N TRP A 82 23.19 -66.21 -34.25
CA TRP A 82 24.46 -66.55 -33.64
C TRP A 82 24.65 -68.06 -33.42
N PRO A 83 25.77 -68.66 -33.88
CA PRO A 83 26.04 -70.10 -33.80
C PRO A 83 25.95 -70.73 -32.41
N VAL A 84 26.49 -70.08 -31.37
CA VAL A 84 26.61 -70.66 -30.02
C VAL A 84 25.24 -70.90 -29.38
N LYS A 85 24.28 -69.99 -29.59
CA LYS A 85 22.90 -70.11 -29.09
C LYS A 85 22.19 -71.35 -29.66
N LYS A 86 22.39 -71.65 -30.96
CA LYS A 86 21.75 -72.80 -31.63
C LYS A 86 22.21 -74.15 -31.09
N ILE A 87 23.37 -74.19 -30.44
CA ILE A 87 23.99 -75.40 -29.93
C ILE A 87 23.64 -75.63 -28.44
N GLY A 88 22.80 -74.75 -27.86
CA GLY A 88 22.29 -74.91 -26.49
C GLY A 88 23.28 -74.47 -25.40
N ILE A 89 24.34 -73.76 -25.77
CA ILE A 89 25.24 -73.07 -24.84
C ILE A 89 24.63 -71.71 -24.50
N ASN A 90 24.37 -71.46 -23.22
CA ASN A 90 23.71 -70.24 -22.74
C ASN A 90 24.27 -69.84 -21.37
N LEU A 91 23.90 -68.66 -20.88
CA LEU A 91 24.14 -68.28 -19.48
C LEU A 91 23.63 -69.41 -18.55
N PRO A 92 24.44 -69.94 -17.59
CA PRO A 92 25.72 -69.42 -17.09
C PRO A 92 26.99 -70.16 -17.58
N ASP A 93 26.99 -70.80 -18.75
CA ASP A 93 28.16 -71.54 -19.29
C ASP A 93 29.38 -70.63 -19.49
N ARG A 94 30.59 -71.13 -19.20
CA ARG A 94 31.86 -70.38 -19.24
C ARG A 94 32.84 -70.99 -20.24
N LEU A 95 33.45 -70.17 -21.09
CA LEU A 95 34.50 -70.61 -22.01
C LEU A 95 35.83 -70.78 -21.25
N ILE A 96 36.38 -72.00 -21.27
CA ILE A 96 37.61 -72.35 -20.54
C ILE A 96 38.79 -72.68 -21.45
N GLU A 97 38.54 -73.27 -22.62
CA GLU A 97 39.60 -73.65 -23.58
C GLU A 97 39.21 -73.33 -25.03
N VAL A 98 40.23 -73.01 -25.83
CA VAL A 98 40.15 -72.77 -27.28
C VAL A 98 41.25 -73.59 -27.96
N GLU A 99 40.89 -74.48 -28.87
CA GLU A 99 41.84 -75.41 -29.54
C GLU A 99 42.72 -76.20 -28.54
N GLY A 100 42.14 -76.56 -27.38
CA GLY A 100 42.84 -77.31 -26.32
C GLY A 100 43.84 -76.47 -25.50
N GLN A 101 43.88 -75.16 -25.68
CA GLN A 101 44.65 -74.23 -24.84
C GLN A 101 43.71 -73.50 -23.86
N PRO A 102 44.06 -73.39 -22.58
CA PRO A 102 43.28 -72.62 -21.62
C PRO A 102 43.31 -71.13 -21.99
N ILE A 103 42.19 -70.44 -21.80
CA ILE A 103 42.09 -68.99 -22.04
C ILE A 103 41.80 -68.24 -20.76
N ALA A 104 42.50 -67.12 -20.55
CA ALA A 104 42.31 -66.25 -19.39
C ALA A 104 41.49 -65.00 -19.69
N GLY A 105 41.30 -64.62 -20.95
CA GLY A 105 40.54 -63.41 -21.30
C GLY A 105 40.25 -63.22 -22.79
N PHE A 106 39.49 -62.17 -23.09
CA PHE A 106 38.98 -61.89 -24.43
C PHE A 106 40.07 -61.64 -25.49
N GLY A 107 41.20 -61.04 -25.10
CA GLY A 107 42.32 -60.79 -26.03
C GLY A 107 42.95 -62.08 -26.59
N GLU A 108 43.06 -63.12 -25.77
CA GLU A 108 43.58 -64.44 -26.17
C GLU A 108 42.60 -65.16 -27.09
N LEU A 109 41.30 -65.11 -26.76
CA LEU A 109 40.22 -65.61 -27.62
C LEU A 109 40.26 -64.92 -29.00
N GLN A 110 40.36 -63.59 -29.02
CA GLN A 110 40.37 -62.83 -30.27
C GLN A 110 41.57 -63.19 -31.15
N THR A 111 42.74 -63.37 -30.53
CA THR A 111 43.97 -63.81 -31.23
C THR A 111 43.81 -65.22 -31.79
N ALA A 112 43.15 -66.14 -31.07
CA ALA A 112 42.88 -67.49 -31.54
C ALA A 112 41.89 -67.50 -32.73
N LEU A 113 40.86 -66.66 -32.70
CA LEU A 113 39.89 -66.52 -33.79
C LEU A 113 40.52 -65.96 -35.07
N GLU A 114 41.47 -65.04 -34.95
CA GLU A 114 42.20 -64.49 -36.09
C GLU A 114 43.14 -65.53 -36.73
N ARG A 115 43.67 -66.49 -35.95
CA ARG A 115 44.50 -67.60 -36.46
C ARG A 115 43.69 -68.70 -37.13
N HIS A 116 42.44 -68.92 -36.70
CA HIS A 116 41.58 -70.01 -37.18
C HIS A 116 40.23 -69.49 -37.73
N PRO A 117 40.21 -68.83 -38.91
CA PRO A 117 39.02 -68.15 -39.43
C PRO A 117 37.93 -69.08 -40.00
N GLN A 118 38.22 -70.36 -40.25
CA GLN A 118 37.27 -71.31 -40.87
C GLN A 118 36.47 -72.11 -39.85
N SER A 119 37.12 -72.64 -38.82
CA SER A 119 36.50 -73.41 -37.74
C SER A 119 37.36 -73.36 -36.50
N ILE A 120 36.73 -73.28 -35.32
CA ILE A 120 37.41 -73.25 -34.03
C ILE A 120 36.69 -74.15 -33.02
N ARG A 121 37.46 -74.93 -32.25
CA ARG A 121 37.01 -75.80 -31.16
C ARG A 121 37.04 -75.04 -29.84
N LEU A 122 35.89 -74.99 -29.19
CA LEU A 122 35.65 -74.28 -27.95
C LEU A 122 35.17 -75.26 -26.88
N LYS A 123 35.65 -75.12 -25.64
CA LYS A 123 35.20 -75.92 -24.50
C LYS A 123 34.57 -75.02 -23.46
N PHE A 124 33.32 -75.32 -23.13
CA PHE A 124 32.54 -74.61 -22.13
C PHE A 124 32.38 -75.44 -20.85
N GLU A 125 32.25 -74.78 -19.71
CA GLU A 125 32.03 -75.35 -18.38
C GLU A 125 30.80 -74.68 -17.75
N ASN A 126 29.87 -75.47 -17.21
CA ASN A 126 28.70 -74.94 -16.49
C ASN A 126 28.97 -74.83 -14.97
N GLN A 127 28.02 -74.31 -14.20
CA GLN A 127 28.14 -74.18 -12.74
C GLN A 127 28.27 -75.52 -11.97
N GLU A 128 27.89 -76.64 -12.60
CA GLU A 128 28.04 -77.99 -12.05
C GLU A 128 29.38 -78.65 -12.44
N LEU A 129 30.30 -77.87 -13.03
CA LEU A 129 31.60 -78.33 -13.56
C LEU A 129 31.48 -79.35 -14.72
N ALA A 130 30.31 -79.44 -15.35
CA ALA A 130 30.12 -80.25 -16.55
C ALA A 130 30.70 -79.50 -17.76
N THR A 131 31.52 -80.18 -18.55
CA THR A 131 32.16 -79.60 -19.73
C THR A 131 31.47 -80.01 -21.02
N ARG A 132 31.42 -79.11 -22.00
CA ARG A 132 30.88 -79.33 -23.35
C ARG A 132 31.83 -78.77 -24.40
N GLU A 133 32.24 -79.60 -25.34
CA GLU A 133 33.05 -79.18 -26.49
C GLU A 133 32.16 -78.93 -27.71
N VAL A 134 32.42 -77.81 -28.39
CA VAL A 134 31.67 -77.38 -29.56
C VAL A 134 32.64 -76.86 -30.62
N THR A 135 32.45 -77.26 -31.86
CA THR A 135 33.16 -76.67 -33.01
C THR A 135 32.22 -75.73 -33.75
N ILE A 136 32.65 -74.47 -33.94
CA ILE A 136 31.87 -73.46 -34.64
C ILE A 136 32.69 -72.81 -35.76
N ALA A 137 32.00 -72.25 -36.75
CA ALA A 137 32.60 -71.37 -37.74
C ALA A 137 32.48 -69.91 -37.24
N PRO A 138 33.59 -69.16 -37.06
CA PRO A 138 33.52 -67.75 -36.69
C PRO A 138 32.72 -66.95 -37.72
N ILE A 139 31.85 -66.07 -37.23
CA ILE A 139 31.06 -65.13 -38.04
C ILE A 139 31.63 -63.72 -37.90
N ARG A 140 31.14 -62.77 -38.71
CA ARG A 140 31.39 -61.34 -38.45
C ARG A 140 30.29 -60.76 -37.58
N PHE A 141 30.64 -59.76 -36.78
CA PHE A 141 29.65 -59.04 -35.99
C PHE A 141 28.69 -58.28 -36.91
N GLY A 142 27.39 -58.57 -36.82
CA GLY A 142 26.39 -58.00 -37.71
C GLY A 142 26.21 -56.49 -37.50
N ALA A 143 25.97 -55.74 -38.57
CA ALA A 143 25.71 -54.30 -38.48
C ALA A 143 24.47 -53.98 -37.63
N TYR A 144 23.41 -54.80 -37.72
CA TYR A 144 22.22 -54.66 -36.87
C TYR A 144 22.54 -54.89 -35.39
N ASP A 145 23.26 -55.96 -35.08
CA ASP A 145 23.67 -56.29 -33.71
C ASP A 145 24.57 -55.18 -33.13
N PHE A 146 25.47 -54.63 -33.95
CA PHE A 146 26.29 -53.48 -33.56
C PHE A 146 25.48 -52.23 -33.24
N ILE A 147 24.54 -51.86 -34.11
CA ILE A 147 23.68 -50.71 -33.87
C ILE A 147 22.81 -50.93 -32.62
N SER A 148 22.27 -52.14 -32.44
CA SER A 148 21.42 -52.49 -31.30
C SER A 148 22.16 -52.51 -29.97
N LEU A 149 23.34 -53.12 -29.93
CA LEU A 149 24.09 -53.40 -28.69
C LEU A 149 25.08 -52.29 -28.32
N PHE A 150 25.50 -51.46 -29.27
CA PHE A 150 26.38 -50.32 -29.01
C PHE A 150 25.77 -48.98 -29.46
N GLY A 151 25.34 -48.88 -30.72
CA GLY A 151 24.88 -47.60 -31.29
C GLY A 151 23.74 -46.95 -30.50
N VAL A 152 22.69 -47.70 -30.20
CA VAL A 152 21.52 -47.22 -29.45
C VAL A 152 21.89 -46.90 -27.99
N PRO A 153 22.50 -47.81 -27.19
CA PRO A 153 22.94 -47.50 -25.83
C PRO A 153 23.88 -46.29 -25.74
N TRP A 154 24.84 -46.17 -26.65
CA TRP A 154 25.78 -45.04 -26.71
C TRP A 154 25.06 -43.71 -26.96
N LEU A 155 24.11 -43.68 -27.90
CA LEU A 155 23.32 -42.49 -28.18
C LEU A 155 22.42 -42.10 -26.99
N VAL A 156 21.82 -43.09 -26.33
CA VAL A 156 21.06 -42.85 -25.09
C VAL A 156 21.96 -42.26 -24.00
N GLY A 157 23.16 -42.81 -23.82
CA GLY A 157 24.14 -42.28 -22.88
C GLY A 157 24.54 -40.83 -23.19
N LEU A 158 24.68 -40.48 -24.46
CA LEU A 158 24.97 -39.12 -24.91
C LEU A 158 23.81 -38.16 -24.59
N VAL A 159 22.56 -38.60 -24.76
CA VAL A 159 21.39 -37.79 -24.40
C VAL A 159 21.30 -37.56 -22.89
N PHE A 160 21.53 -38.59 -22.07
CA PHE A 160 21.57 -38.44 -20.61
C PHE A 160 22.63 -37.42 -20.18
N LEU A 161 23.84 -37.52 -20.73
CA LEU A 161 24.92 -36.58 -20.45
C LEU A 161 24.55 -35.15 -20.89
N GLY A 162 24.00 -34.97 -22.09
CA GLY A 162 23.58 -33.68 -22.61
C GLY A 162 22.50 -33.01 -21.76
N VAL A 163 21.45 -33.76 -21.39
CA VAL A 163 20.37 -33.25 -20.52
C VAL A 163 20.87 -32.92 -19.12
N GLY A 164 21.71 -33.80 -18.53
CA GLY A 164 22.31 -33.54 -17.22
C GLY A 164 23.17 -32.28 -17.22
N LEU A 165 24.03 -32.09 -18.23
CA LEU A 165 24.90 -30.92 -18.36
C LEU A 165 24.09 -29.64 -18.59
N TRP A 166 23.01 -29.71 -19.38
CA TRP A 166 22.11 -28.58 -19.61
C TRP A 166 21.43 -28.13 -18.31
N VAL A 167 20.89 -29.07 -17.53
CA VAL A 167 20.28 -28.77 -16.23
C VAL A 167 21.32 -28.19 -15.25
N TYR A 168 22.53 -28.75 -15.21
CA TYR A 168 23.61 -28.23 -14.39
C TYR A 168 24.06 -26.83 -14.80
N ARG A 169 24.16 -26.54 -16.10
CA ARG A 169 24.47 -25.19 -16.59
C ARG A 169 23.43 -24.16 -16.15
N ALA A 170 22.16 -24.54 -16.10
CA ALA A 170 21.07 -23.65 -15.74
C ALA A 170 20.83 -23.52 -14.22
N ARG A 171 21.12 -24.55 -13.43
CA ARG A 171 20.87 -24.59 -11.96
C ARG A 171 22.02 -25.20 -11.13
N GLY A 172 23.27 -25.08 -11.56
CA GLY A 172 24.41 -25.81 -10.98
C GLY A 172 24.69 -25.54 -9.50
N GLU A 173 24.25 -24.41 -8.96
CA GLU A 173 24.37 -24.09 -7.52
C GLU A 173 23.40 -24.92 -6.66
N SER A 174 22.26 -25.32 -7.25
CA SER A 174 21.23 -26.08 -6.54
C SER A 174 21.68 -27.52 -6.24
N PRO A 175 21.36 -28.07 -5.05
CA PRO A 175 21.72 -29.45 -4.71
C PRO A 175 20.99 -30.48 -5.58
N GLU A 176 19.76 -30.20 -6.02
CA GLU A 176 18.98 -31.08 -6.91
C GLU A 176 19.61 -31.23 -8.29
N ALA A 177 20.10 -30.14 -8.92
CA ALA A 177 20.74 -30.21 -10.23
C ALA A 177 22.05 -31.02 -10.19
N ARG A 178 22.79 -30.95 -9.09
CA ARG A 178 24.01 -31.75 -8.88
C ARG A 178 23.70 -33.23 -8.69
N ALA A 179 22.72 -33.57 -7.87
CA ALA A 179 22.27 -34.96 -7.71
C ALA A 179 21.78 -35.54 -9.04
N PHE A 180 21.03 -34.75 -9.80
CA PHE A 180 20.55 -35.14 -11.12
C PHE A 180 21.67 -35.30 -12.16
N LEU A 181 22.67 -34.42 -12.16
CA LEU A 181 23.87 -34.56 -13.01
C LEU A 181 24.62 -35.86 -12.71
N MET A 182 24.85 -36.18 -11.43
CA MET A 182 25.55 -37.41 -11.03
C MET A 182 24.78 -38.66 -11.49
N PHE A 183 23.45 -38.66 -11.36
CA PHE A 183 22.61 -39.73 -11.88
C PHE A 183 22.74 -39.85 -13.41
N CYS A 184 22.66 -38.74 -14.14
CA CYS A 184 22.76 -38.75 -15.59
C CYS A 184 24.14 -39.23 -16.07
N ALA A 185 25.21 -38.79 -15.41
CA ALA A 185 26.57 -39.22 -15.70
C ALA A 185 26.76 -40.72 -15.44
N ALA A 186 26.21 -41.24 -14.34
CA ALA A 186 26.27 -42.66 -14.01
C ALA A 186 25.53 -43.54 -15.04
N ILE A 187 24.29 -43.19 -15.42
CA ILE A 187 23.55 -43.93 -16.45
C ILE A 187 24.22 -43.80 -17.83
N SER A 188 24.76 -42.62 -18.15
CA SER A 188 25.54 -42.41 -19.37
C SER A 188 26.73 -43.35 -19.41
N LEU A 189 27.44 -43.50 -18.30
CA LEU A 189 28.56 -44.43 -18.17
C LEU A 189 28.12 -45.88 -18.35
N THR A 190 27.07 -46.33 -17.65
CA THR A 190 26.53 -47.70 -17.75
C THR A 190 26.12 -48.07 -19.18
N THR A 191 25.41 -47.18 -19.86
CA THR A 191 24.89 -47.43 -21.21
C THR A 191 25.99 -47.44 -22.26
N THR A 192 27.02 -46.62 -22.06
CA THR A 192 28.13 -46.46 -22.99
C THR A 192 29.13 -47.60 -22.90
N THR A 193 29.41 -48.08 -21.69
CA THR A 193 30.30 -49.23 -21.48
C THR A 193 29.57 -50.57 -21.54
N PHE A 194 28.28 -50.58 -21.94
CA PHE A 194 27.45 -51.79 -22.00
C PHE A 194 28.02 -52.87 -22.94
N LEU A 195 28.45 -52.49 -24.16
CA LEU A 195 29.07 -53.45 -25.07
C LEU A 195 30.43 -53.91 -24.53
N ASP A 196 31.26 -53.00 -23.99
CA ASP A 196 32.58 -53.34 -23.44
C ASP A 196 32.48 -54.40 -22.33
N MET A 197 31.49 -54.29 -21.43
CA MET A 197 31.22 -55.28 -20.39
C MET A 197 30.91 -56.69 -20.96
N ASN A 198 30.36 -56.77 -22.17
CA ASN A 198 29.98 -58.01 -22.82
C ASN A 198 30.95 -58.43 -23.94
N SER A 199 32.03 -57.68 -24.18
CA SER A 199 33.00 -57.97 -25.24
C SER A 199 34.44 -57.80 -24.79
N THR A 200 34.94 -56.57 -24.68
CA THR A 200 36.37 -56.25 -24.60
C THR A 200 36.91 -56.13 -23.18
N HIS A 201 36.01 -55.88 -22.22
CA HIS A 201 36.27 -55.83 -20.78
C HIS A 201 37.32 -54.80 -20.33
N HIS A 202 37.59 -53.76 -21.11
CA HIS A 202 38.61 -52.76 -20.77
C HIS A 202 38.31 -52.02 -19.47
N VAL A 203 37.03 -51.74 -19.22
CA VAL A 203 36.56 -50.98 -18.06
C VAL A 203 35.33 -51.63 -17.41
N ALA A 204 35.29 -52.97 -17.38
CA ALA A 204 34.19 -53.74 -16.79
C ALA A 204 33.90 -53.32 -15.32
N TRP A 205 34.94 -53.09 -14.51
CA TRP A 205 34.78 -52.60 -13.14
C TRP A 205 34.04 -51.25 -13.08
N LEU A 206 34.24 -50.39 -14.08
CA LEU A 206 33.63 -49.07 -14.14
C LEU A 206 32.14 -49.15 -14.49
N TRP A 207 31.77 -50.09 -15.36
CA TRP A 207 30.37 -50.38 -15.63
C TRP A 207 29.65 -50.85 -14.37
N ALA A 208 30.25 -51.78 -13.60
CA ALA A 208 29.65 -52.24 -12.33
C ALA A 208 29.51 -51.08 -11.33
N ALA A 209 30.58 -50.30 -11.17
CA ALA A 209 30.56 -49.13 -10.29
C ALA A 209 29.48 -48.10 -10.67
N SER A 210 29.25 -47.91 -11.97
CA SER A 210 28.26 -46.95 -12.48
C SER A 210 26.83 -47.28 -12.06
N ILE A 211 26.48 -48.57 -11.91
CA ILE A 211 25.15 -49.01 -11.46
C ILE A 211 24.93 -48.57 -10.00
N ALA A 212 25.89 -48.85 -9.12
CA ALA A 212 25.82 -48.44 -7.72
C ALA A 212 25.78 -46.90 -7.55
N ILE A 213 26.56 -46.17 -8.36
CA ILE A 213 26.54 -44.69 -8.38
C ILE A 213 25.16 -44.18 -8.85
N ALA A 214 24.54 -44.81 -9.85
CA ALA A 214 23.21 -44.45 -10.31
C ALA A 214 22.17 -44.65 -9.20
N GLY A 215 22.21 -45.79 -8.49
CA GLY A 215 21.36 -46.08 -7.34
C GLY A 215 21.51 -45.07 -6.19
N ALA A 216 22.74 -44.74 -5.81
CA ALA A 216 23.01 -43.75 -4.78
C ALA A 216 22.56 -42.34 -5.20
N SER A 217 22.74 -41.99 -6.47
CA SER A 217 22.37 -40.67 -7.01
C SER A 217 20.86 -40.47 -7.11
N VAL A 218 20.10 -41.49 -7.53
CA VAL A 218 18.62 -41.39 -7.59
C VAL A 218 18.00 -41.34 -6.21
N PHE A 219 18.56 -42.08 -5.24
CA PHE A 219 18.12 -41.98 -3.84
C PHE A 219 18.49 -40.61 -3.26
N HIS A 220 19.70 -40.10 -3.50
CA HIS A 220 20.06 -38.74 -3.13
C HIS A 220 19.09 -37.71 -3.76
N LEU A 221 18.71 -37.88 -5.02
CA LEU A 221 17.73 -37.04 -5.68
C LEU A 221 16.36 -37.09 -4.98
N ALA A 222 15.88 -38.26 -4.54
CA ALA A 222 14.63 -38.41 -3.78
C ALA A 222 14.59 -37.65 -2.46
N LEU A 223 15.76 -37.51 -1.83
CA LEU A 223 15.89 -36.81 -0.55
C LEU A 223 15.87 -35.28 -0.72
N VAL A 224 16.27 -34.78 -1.89
CA VAL A 224 16.50 -33.35 -2.16
C VAL A 224 15.41 -32.73 -3.05
N PHE A 225 14.82 -33.50 -3.95
CA PHE A 225 13.89 -33.04 -4.98
C PHE A 225 12.55 -33.80 -4.91
N PRO A 226 11.39 -33.17 -5.19
CA PRO A 226 11.16 -31.76 -5.57
C PRO A 226 11.39 -30.71 -4.47
N THR A 227 11.30 -31.13 -3.21
CA THR A 227 11.69 -30.29 -2.05
C THR A 227 12.46 -31.12 -1.03
N LEU A 228 13.27 -30.47 -0.19
CA LEU A 228 14.02 -31.16 0.85
C LEU A 228 13.08 -31.94 1.77
N THR A 229 13.39 -33.21 1.99
CA THR A 229 12.67 -34.03 2.98
C THR A 229 12.89 -33.49 4.41
N PRO A 230 11.94 -33.65 5.33
CA PRO A 230 12.07 -33.19 6.72
C PRO A 230 13.40 -33.59 7.42
N PRO A 231 13.89 -34.85 7.33
CA PRO A 231 15.18 -35.21 7.93
C PRO A 231 16.36 -34.46 7.31
N VAL A 232 16.36 -34.21 5.99
CA VAL A 232 17.43 -33.45 5.33
C VAL A 232 17.37 -31.96 5.69
N ARG A 233 16.17 -31.40 5.86
CA ARG A 233 15.98 -30.01 6.31
C ARG A 233 16.57 -29.79 7.71
N ARG A 234 16.40 -30.78 8.59
CA ARG A 234 16.95 -30.74 9.95
C ARG A 234 18.46 -31.05 9.95
N TRP A 235 18.90 -32.02 9.15
CA TRP A 235 20.27 -32.58 9.14
C TRP A 235 20.77 -32.68 7.68
N PRO A 236 21.41 -31.63 7.13
CA PRO A 236 21.79 -31.59 5.71
C PRO A 236 22.71 -32.72 5.24
N ILE A 237 23.43 -33.38 6.16
CA ILE A 237 24.33 -34.49 5.85
C ILE A 237 23.60 -35.77 5.44
N VAL A 238 22.32 -35.93 5.84
CA VAL A 238 21.52 -37.14 5.57
C VAL A 238 21.35 -37.38 4.06
N ARG A 239 21.42 -36.33 3.24
CA ARG A 239 21.36 -36.47 1.77
C ARG A 239 22.49 -37.33 1.18
N PHE A 240 23.61 -37.47 1.90
CA PHE A 240 24.75 -38.29 1.49
C PHE A 240 24.71 -39.72 2.03
N LEU A 241 23.77 -40.05 2.92
CA LEU A 241 23.63 -41.39 3.50
C LEU A 241 23.54 -42.52 2.45
N PRO A 242 22.84 -42.35 1.31
CA PRO A 242 22.78 -43.39 0.27
C PRO A 242 24.13 -43.74 -0.37
N TRP A 243 25.15 -42.90 -0.24
CA TRP A 243 26.46 -43.15 -0.83
C TRP A 243 27.29 -44.19 -0.06
N LEU A 244 27.03 -44.38 1.24
CA LEU A 244 27.72 -45.39 2.04
C LEU A 244 27.48 -46.83 1.54
N PRO A 245 26.22 -47.31 1.40
CA PRO A 245 25.97 -48.62 0.81
C PRO A 245 26.40 -48.67 -0.66
N GLY A 246 26.32 -47.55 -1.40
CA GLY A 246 26.83 -47.47 -2.77
C GLY A 246 28.33 -47.80 -2.86
N VAL A 247 29.17 -47.18 -2.03
CA VAL A 247 30.61 -47.44 -2.00
C VAL A 247 30.92 -48.89 -1.58
N ALA A 248 30.18 -49.43 -0.61
CA ALA A 248 30.35 -50.82 -0.19
C ALA A 248 30.00 -51.81 -1.32
N LEU A 249 28.96 -51.53 -2.11
CA LEU A 249 28.57 -52.33 -3.26
C LEU A 249 29.61 -52.26 -4.38
N ILE A 250 30.16 -51.08 -4.68
CA ILE A 250 31.25 -50.91 -5.66
C ILE A 250 32.47 -51.75 -5.26
N ALA A 251 32.85 -51.72 -3.98
CA ALA A 251 33.95 -52.54 -3.49
C ALA A 251 33.63 -54.04 -3.65
N ASN A 252 32.42 -54.46 -3.30
CA ASN A 252 31.99 -55.86 -3.42
C ASN A 252 31.97 -56.34 -4.87
N SER A 253 31.42 -55.57 -5.81
CA SER A 253 31.38 -55.95 -7.23
C SER A 253 32.76 -55.99 -7.87
N THR A 254 33.64 -55.04 -7.52
CA THR A 254 35.02 -55.02 -8.00
C THR A 254 35.82 -56.21 -7.49
N LEU A 255 35.70 -56.55 -6.19
CA LEU A 255 36.35 -57.72 -5.61
C LEU A 255 35.80 -59.04 -6.18
N SER A 256 34.49 -59.11 -6.42
CA SER A 256 33.85 -60.30 -6.99
C SER A 256 34.25 -60.54 -8.45
N LEU A 257 34.45 -59.47 -9.25
CA LEU A 257 34.95 -59.57 -10.63
C LEU A 257 36.39 -60.10 -10.70
N GLN A 258 37.19 -59.89 -9.66
CA GLN A 258 38.58 -60.35 -9.58
C GLN A 258 38.71 -61.72 -8.90
N ASN A 259 37.59 -62.33 -8.47
CA ASN A 259 37.62 -63.59 -7.76
C ASN A 259 37.84 -64.78 -8.72
N ALA A 260 39.10 -65.16 -8.90
CA ALA A 260 39.46 -66.29 -9.74
C ALA A 260 38.96 -67.65 -9.19
N ALA A 261 38.64 -67.76 -7.89
CA ALA A 261 38.18 -69.00 -7.26
C ALA A 261 36.70 -69.29 -7.52
N ASP A 262 35.88 -68.26 -7.73
CA ASP A 262 34.48 -68.39 -8.11
C ASP A 262 34.16 -67.41 -9.26
N PRO A 263 34.27 -67.87 -10.52
CA PRO A 263 34.01 -67.07 -11.71
C PRO A 263 32.59 -66.52 -11.83
N TRP A 264 31.63 -67.01 -11.03
CA TRP A 264 30.23 -66.58 -11.04
C TRP A 264 29.86 -65.66 -9.86
N ALA A 265 30.79 -65.41 -8.93
CA ALA A 265 30.55 -64.62 -7.71
C ALA A 265 29.97 -63.22 -8.00
N TYR A 266 30.37 -62.60 -9.11
CA TYR A 266 29.91 -61.27 -9.50
C TYR A 266 28.41 -61.20 -9.81
N PHE A 267 27.74 -62.31 -10.17
CA PHE A 267 26.28 -62.31 -10.36
C PHE A 267 25.53 -61.93 -9.09
N ALA A 268 25.98 -62.42 -7.93
CA ALA A 268 25.38 -62.07 -6.65
C ALA A 268 25.66 -60.60 -6.29
N ALA A 269 26.85 -60.10 -6.62
CA ALA A 269 27.23 -58.70 -6.42
C ALA A 269 26.38 -57.76 -7.28
N TRP A 270 26.25 -58.02 -8.59
CA TRP A 270 25.40 -57.24 -9.49
C TRP A 270 23.93 -57.31 -9.12
N ARG A 271 23.42 -58.48 -8.69
CA ARG A 271 22.05 -58.59 -8.16
C ARG A 271 21.82 -57.63 -7.00
N SER A 272 22.82 -57.46 -6.14
CA SER A 272 22.76 -56.52 -5.01
C SER A 272 22.79 -55.05 -5.49
N GLU A 273 23.59 -54.73 -6.50
CA GLU A 273 23.62 -53.40 -7.14
C GLU A 273 22.30 -53.05 -7.84
N TYR A 274 21.71 -54.01 -8.56
CA TYR A 274 20.40 -53.87 -9.20
C TYR A 274 19.29 -53.69 -8.16
N LEU A 275 19.31 -54.47 -7.07
CA LEU A 275 18.35 -54.33 -5.98
C LEU A 275 18.46 -52.97 -5.30
N PHE A 276 19.68 -52.50 -5.04
CA PHE A 276 19.93 -51.18 -4.46
C PHE A 276 19.46 -50.05 -5.38
N SER A 277 19.76 -50.13 -6.67
CA SER A 277 19.33 -49.14 -7.66
C SER A 277 17.81 -49.14 -7.84
N GLY A 278 17.20 -50.32 -7.90
CA GLY A 278 15.75 -50.50 -7.91
C GLY A 278 15.07 -49.91 -6.67
N LEU A 279 15.62 -50.15 -5.48
CA LEU A 279 15.15 -49.55 -4.24
C LEU A 279 15.26 -48.03 -4.28
N GLY A 280 16.36 -47.47 -4.78
CA GLY A 280 16.52 -46.03 -4.96
C GLY A 280 15.46 -45.43 -5.89
N ILE A 281 15.17 -46.08 -7.01
CA ILE A 281 14.10 -45.68 -7.95
C ILE A 281 12.72 -45.79 -7.28
N LEU A 282 12.45 -46.87 -6.54
CA LEU A 282 11.19 -47.06 -5.82
C LEU A 282 10.99 -45.99 -4.75
N ILE A 283 12.03 -45.65 -3.98
CA ILE A 283 11.98 -44.56 -3.00
C ILE A 283 11.74 -43.22 -3.70
N PHE A 284 12.42 -42.97 -4.83
CA PHE A 284 12.17 -41.77 -5.62
C PHE A 284 10.73 -41.70 -6.09
N LEU A 285 10.21 -42.76 -6.71
CA LEU A 285 8.84 -42.84 -7.21
C LEU A 285 7.82 -42.73 -6.07
N ALA A 286 8.01 -43.46 -4.97
CA ALA A 286 7.15 -43.37 -3.79
C ALA A 286 7.15 -41.96 -3.20
N SER A 287 8.30 -41.29 -3.16
CA SER A 287 8.39 -39.89 -2.72
C SER A 287 7.62 -38.95 -3.64
N LEU A 288 7.67 -39.18 -4.97
CA LEU A 288 6.94 -38.38 -5.94
C LEU A 288 5.45 -38.64 -5.88
N VAL A 289 5.01 -39.90 -5.75
CA VAL A 289 3.61 -40.26 -5.58
C VAL A 289 3.09 -39.66 -4.28
N TYR A 290 3.80 -39.84 -3.16
CA TYR A 290 3.45 -39.21 -1.88
C TYR A 290 3.26 -37.70 -2.02
N ARG A 291 4.20 -37.00 -2.68
CA ARG A 291 4.12 -35.55 -2.90
C ARG A 291 3.07 -35.14 -3.93
N MET A 292 2.76 -35.98 -4.90
CA MET A 292 1.69 -35.77 -5.89
C MET A 292 0.31 -35.70 -5.21
N TRP A 293 0.11 -36.48 -4.14
CA TRP A 293 -1.17 -36.54 -3.41
C TRP A 293 -1.20 -35.65 -2.16
N LEU A 294 -0.14 -35.64 -1.35
CA LEU A 294 -0.11 -35.00 -0.03
C LEU A 294 0.63 -33.65 0.04
N SER A 295 1.27 -33.16 -1.04
CA SER A 295 2.00 -31.89 -0.95
C SER A 295 1.06 -30.68 -1.04
N ASP A 296 1.15 -29.75 -0.09
CA ASP A 296 0.36 -28.52 -0.11
C ASP A 296 0.73 -27.60 -1.28
N SER A 297 1.98 -27.67 -1.76
CA SER A 297 2.47 -26.84 -2.87
C SER A 297 1.97 -27.34 -4.24
N PRO A 298 1.26 -26.51 -5.02
CA PRO A 298 0.76 -26.88 -6.35
C PRO A 298 1.91 -27.11 -7.34
N THR A 299 3.00 -26.36 -7.20
CA THR A 299 4.17 -26.49 -8.06
C THR A 299 4.86 -27.83 -7.84
N VAL A 300 4.97 -28.27 -6.57
CA VAL A 300 5.49 -29.59 -6.20
C VAL A 300 4.59 -30.70 -6.72
N ARG A 301 3.26 -30.60 -6.53
CA ARG A 301 2.30 -31.58 -7.07
C ARG A 301 2.42 -31.72 -8.58
N GLN A 302 2.52 -30.60 -9.29
CA GLN A 302 2.64 -30.61 -10.75
C GLN A 302 3.98 -31.17 -11.22
N GLN A 303 5.10 -30.77 -10.59
CA GLN A 303 6.43 -31.36 -10.87
C GLN A 303 6.41 -32.88 -10.63
N SER A 304 5.82 -33.33 -9.52
CA SER A 304 5.66 -34.74 -9.22
C SER A 304 4.82 -35.48 -10.26
N ARG A 305 3.69 -34.92 -10.71
CA ARG A 305 2.85 -35.53 -11.77
C ARG A 305 3.60 -35.72 -13.08
N ILE A 306 4.31 -34.69 -13.53
CA ILE A 306 5.06 -34.72 -14.79
C ILE A 306 6.14 -35.79 -14.73
N ILE A 307 6.84 -35.91 -13.60
CA ILE A 307 7.89 -36.91 -13.44
C ILE A 307 7.32 -38.32 -13.29
N VAL A 308 6.24 -38.52 -12.52
CA VAL A 308 5.58 -39.83 -12.42
C VAL A 308 5.12 -40.30 -13.79
N PHE A 309 4.54 -39.40 -14.60
CA PHE A 309 4.18 -39.70 -15.97
C PHE A 309 5.40 -40.05 -16.83
N GLY A 310 6.46 -39.23 -16.77
CA GLY A 310 7.70 -39.47 -17.50
C GLY A 310 8.38 -40.78 -17.12
N VAL A 311 8.41 -41.13 -15.83
CA VAL A 311 8.90 -42.43 -15.31
C VAL A 311 8.05 -43.58 -15.85
N THR A 312 6.72 -43.45 -15.79
CA THR A 312 5.81 -44.49 -16.27
C THR A 312 6.03 -44.75 -17.77
N LEU A 313 6.21 -43.70 -18.56
CA LEU A 313 6.47 -43.82 -19.99
C LEU A 313 7.88 -44.34 -20.31
N ALA A 314 8.88 -43.97 -19.50
CA ALA A 314 10.26 -44.39 -19.68
C ALA A 314 10.49 -45.88 -19.33
N PHE A 315 9.89 -46.35 -18.23
CA PHE A 315 10.14 -47.69 -17.69
C PHE A 315 9.00 -48.69 -17.96
N GLY A 316 7.80 -48.21 -18.30
CA GLY A 316 6.65 -49.06 -18.63
C GLY A 316 6.93 -50.13 -19.69
N PRO A 317 7.56 -49.78 -20.83
CA PRO A 317 7.92 -50.78 -21.85
C PRO A 317 8.86 -51.88 -21.33
N VAL A 318 9.79 -51.54 -20.43
CA VAL A 318 10.75 -52.50 -19.86
C VAL A 318 10.08 -53.46 -18.89
N MET A 319 8.93 -53.10 -18.29
CA MET A 319 8.15 -54.01 -17.46
C MET A 319 7.63 -55.23 -18.25
N PHE A 320 7.42 -55.12 -19.56
CA PHE A 320 7.08 -56.26 -20.42
C PHE A 320 8.21 -57.27 -20.58
N TYR A 321 9.46 -56.86 -20.32
CA TYR A 321 10.59 -57.77 -20.20
C TYR A 321 10.77 -58.24 -18.76
N LEU A 322 10.78 -57.32 -17.79
CA LEU A 322 11.09 -57.62 -16.39
C LEU A 322 10.07 -58.56 -15.73
N VAL A 323 8.77 -58.40 -15.99
CA VAL A 323 7.73 -59.23 -15.36
C VAL A 323 7.80 -60.68 -15.85
N PRO A 324 7.82 -60.98 -17.17
CA PRO A 324 8.02 -62.34 -17.63
C PRO A 324 9.38 -62.93 -17.23
N ALA A 325 10.47 -62.14 -17.28
CA ALA A 325 11.78 -62.59 -16.85
C ALA A 325 11.79 -62.98 -15.36
N ALA A 326 11.10 -62.23 -14.49
CA ALA A 326 10.94 -62.56 -13.07
C ALA A 326 10.11 -63.82 -12.83
N LEU A 327 9.19 -64.15 -13.75
CA LEU A 327 8.42 -65.39 -13.76
C LEU A 327 9.16 -66.56 -14.44
N ALA A 328 10.46 -66.39 -14.72
CA ALA A 328 11.31 -67.34 -15.45
C ALA A 328 10.78 -67.68 -16.86
N ILE A 329 10.02 -66.77 -17.47
CA ILE A 329 9.58 -66.88 -18.86
C ILE A 329 10.70 -66.34 -19.76
N PRO A 330 11.24 -67.14 -20.69
CA PRO A 330 12.38 -66.75 -21.50
C PRO A 330 11.94 -65.74 -22.58
N ILE A 331 12.16 -64.46 -22.30
CA ILE A 331 11.99 -63.37 -23.28
C ILE A 331 13.37 -62.77 -23.56
N PRO A 332 13.80 -62.63 -24.82
CA PRO A 332 15.08 -62.00 -25.14
C PRO A 332 15.05 -60.51 -24.78
N PHE A 333 16.10 -60.03 -24.13
CA PHE A 333 16.31 -58.60 -23.94
C PHE A 333 16.71 -57.97 -25.26
N LEU A 334 15.96 -56.97 -25.74
CA LEU A 334 16.18 -56.28 -27.00
C LEU A 334 16.55 -54.81 -26.73
N PRO A 335 17.85 -54.50 -26.53
CA PRO A 335 18.39 -53.15 -26.29
C PRO A 335 17.81 -52.06 -27.19
N ALA A 336 17.73 -52.30 -28.50
CA ALA A 336 17.21 -51.34 -29.48
C ALA A 336 15.76 -50.90 -29.21
N ILE A 337 14.95 -51.73 -28.56
CA ILE A 337 13.55 -51.42 -28.23
C ILE A 337 13.46 -50.71 -26.89
N TYR A 338 14.20 -51.15 -25.88
CA TYR A 338 14.04 -50.71 -24.50
C TYR A 338 14.81 -49.44 -24.15
N PHE A 339 16.07 -49.31 -24.58
CA PHE A 339 16.93 -48.16 -24.22
C PHE A 339 16.39 -46.80 -24.68
N PRO A 340 15.80 -46.63 -25.87
CA PRO A 340 15.29 -45.33 -26.31
C PRO A 340 14.24 -44.72 -25.37
N PHE A 341 13.42 -45.53 -24.71
CA PHE A 341 12.42 -45.04 -23.75
C PHE A 341 13.04 -44.44 -22.49
N PHE A 342 14.23 -44.89 -22.08
CA PHE A 342 14.90 -44.36 -20.90
C PHE A 342 15.23 -42.87 -21.01
N VAL A 343 15.38 -42.33 -22.23
CA VAL A 343 15.61 -40.90 -22.49
C VAL A 343 14.47 -40.02 -21.96
N LEU A 344 13.26 -40.56 -21.85
CA LEU A 344 12.10 -39.80 -21.35
C LEU A 344 12.22 -39.46 -19.87
N PHE A 345 12.94 -40.27 -19.08
CA PHE A 345 13.17 -40.01 -17.66
C PHE A 345 13.98 -38.74 -17.39
N PRO A 346 15.23 -38.58 -17.90
CA PRO A 346 16.02 -37.39 -17.65
C PRO A 346 15.38 -36.15 -18.29
N LEU A 347 14.65 -36.29 -19.40
CA LEU A 347 13.88 -35.19 -19.98
C LEU A 347 12.78 -34.72 -19.04
N ALA A 348 11.99 -35.64 -18.46
CA ALA A 348 10.91 -35.28 -17.54
C ALA A 348 11.43 -34.64 -16.24
N VAL A 349 12.47 -35.22 -15.63
CA VAL A 349 13.09 -34.68 -14.41
C VAL A 349 13.80 -33.36 -14.69
N GLY A 350 14.57 -33.27 -15.78
CA GLY A 350 15.27 -32.05 -16.18
C GLY A 350 14.31 -30.90 -16.47
N TYR A 351 13.22 -31.17 -17.19
CA TYR A 351 12.14 -30.20 -17.37
C TYR A 351 11.54 -29.77 -16.03
N ALA A 352 11.23 -30.69 -15.12
CA ALA A 352 10.64 -30.36 -13.83
C ALA A 352 11.56 -29.48 -12.96
N ILE A 353 12.88 -29.67 -13.06
CA ILE A 353 13.90 -28.83 -12.41
C ILE A 353 13.98 -27.43 -13.07
N LEU A 354 13.88 -27.33 -14.40
CA LEU A 354 14.11 -26.10 -15.16
C LEU A 354 12.86 -25.24 -15.44
N ARG A 355 11.67 -25.76 -15.14
CA ARG A 355 10.35 -25.20 -15.51
C ARG A 355 10.19 -23.68 -15.30
N TYR A 356 10.88 -23.09 -14.33
CA TYR A 356 10.82 -21.66 -14.05
C TYR A 356 11.57 -20.74 -15.03
N ARG A 357 12.30 -21.28 -16.03
CA ARG A 357 13.03 -20.47 -17.02
C ARG A 357 12.72 -20.77 -18.49
N LEU A 358 11.91 -21.79 -18.76
CA LEU A 358 11.63 -22.24 -20.12
C LEU A 358 10.13 -22.07 -20.43
N LEU A 359 9.74 -20.83 -20.63
CA LEU A 359 8.35 -20.38 -20.83
C LEU A 359 7.66 -20.95 -22.10
N ASP A 360 8.36 -21.72 -22.95
CA ASP A 360 7.81 -22.31 -24.19
C ASP A 360 7.91 -23.85 -24.28
N VAL A 361 8.54 -24.53 -23.32
CA VAL A 361 8.78 -25.99 -23.43
C VAL A 361 7.51 -26.81 -23.22
N ASP A 362 6.52 -26.25 -22.54
CA ASP A 362 5.19 -26.83 -22.33
C ASP A 362 4.54 -27.27 -23.67
N ARG A 363 4.58 -26.39 -24.69
CA ARG A 363 4.04 -26.69 -26.03
C ARG A 363 4.90 -27.67 -26.82
N ALA A 364 6.22 -27.64 -26.63
CA ALA A 364 7.14 -28.56 -27.30
C ALA A 364 7.01 -29.99 -26.73
N LEU A 365 6.80 -30.11 -25.42
CA LEU A 365 6.62 -31.39 -24.72
C LEU A 365 5.28 -32.02 -25.08
N SER A 366 4.18 -31.25 -25.19
CA SER A 366 2.88 -31.80 -25.62
C SER A 366 2.93 -32.31 -27.06
N ARG A 367 3.58 -31.55 -27.96
CA ARG A 367 3.89 -32.01 -29.32
C ARG A 367 4.75 -33.25 -29.29
N GLY A 368 5.81 -33.29 -28.47
CA GLY A 368 6.69 -34.44 -28.31
C GLY A 368 5.96 -35.69 -27.82
N VAL A 369 5.16 -35.60 -26.76
CA VAL A 369 4.33 -36.68 -26.22
C VAL A 369 3.32 -37.15 -27.26
N ALA A 370 2.67 -36.22 -27.96
CA ALA A 370 1.75 -36.57 -29.03
C ALA A 370 2.46 -37.27 -30.19
N TYR A 371 3.65 -36.83 -30.60
CA TYR A 371 4.45 -37.49 -31.63
C TYR A 371 4.94 -38.88 -31.19
N VAL A 372 5.38 -39.05 -29.94
CA VAL A 372 5.80 -40.36 -29.40
C VAL A 372 4.60 -41.31 -29.31
N LEU A 373 3.48 -40.86 -28.76
CA LEU A 373 2.25 -41.65 -28.69
C LEU A 373 1.73 -42.01 -30.09
N MET A 374 1.83 -41.07 -31.03
CA MET A 374 1.45 -41.32 -32.42
C MET A 374 2.38 -42.32 -33.11
N THR A 375 3.69 -42.20 -32.93
CA THR A 375 4.64 -43.20 -33.43
C THR A 375 4.34 -44.57 -32.83
N ALA A 376 4.03 -44.64 -31.53
CA ALA A 376 3.65 -45.89 -30.88
C ALA A 376 2.34 -46.48 -31.43
N ILE A 377 1.31 -45.66 -31.64
CA ILE A 377 0.02 -46.08 -32.24
C ILE A 377 0.23 -46.54 -33.70
N VAL A 378 1.06 -45.84 -34.47
CA VAL A 378 1.40 -46.22 -35.85
C VAL A 378 2.12 -47.54 -35.88
N VAL A 379 3.15 -47.72 -35.04
CA VAL A 379 3.91 -48.96 -34.97
C VAL A 379 3.01 -50.10 -34.49
N ALA A 380 2.20 -49.89 -33.45
CA ALA A 380 1.26 -50.89 -32.96
C ALA A 380 0.19 -51.24 -34.00
N GLY A 381 -0.36 -50.25 -34.70
CA GLY A 381 -1.30 -50.44 -35.79
C GLY A 381 -0.69 -51.19 -36.96
N PHE A 382 0.54 -50.86 -37.34
CA PHE A 382 1.30 -51.57 -38.37
C PHE A 382 1.56 -53.03 -37.97
N LEU A 383 2.01 -53.29 -36.74
CA LEU A 383 2.24 -54.64 -36.23
C LEU A 383 0.94 -55.44 -36.11
N LEU A 384 -0.16 -54.82 -35.68
CA LEU A 384 -1.47 -55.46 -35.58
C LEU A 384 -2.01 -55.80 -36.98
N LEU A 385 -1.88 -54.87 -37.93
CA LEU A 385 -2.31 -55.08 -39.30
C LEU A 385 -1.47 -56.14 -40.00
N LEU A 386 -0.15 -56.16 -39.80
CA LEU A 386 0.73 -57.24 -40.26
C LEU A 386 0.30 -58.59 -39.70
N ASN A 387 0.01 -58.68 -38.40
CA ASN A 387 -0.45 -59.92 -37.79
C ASN A 387 -1.85 -60.35 -38.29
N LEU A 388 -2.79 -59.42 -38.41
CA LEU A 388 -4.14 -59.70 -38.92
C LEU A 388 -4.09 -60.16 -40.38
N LEU A 389 -3.24 -59.52 -41.20
CA LEU A 389 -3.03 -59.88 -42.58
C LEU A 389 -2.34 -61.24 -42.70
N SER A 390 -1.36 -61.52 -41.84
CA SER A 390 -0.74 -62.85 -41.75
C SER A 390 -1.79 -63.92 -41.40
N LEU A 391 -2.77 -63.59 -40.55
CA LEU A 391 -3.87 -64.50 -40.18
C LEU A 391 -4.86 -64.73 -41.34
N VAL A 392 -5.19 -63.69 -42.09
CA VAL A 392 -6.21 -63.72 -43.16
C VAL A 392 -5.63 -64.18 -44.51
N ILE A 393 -4.39 -63.82 -44.79
CA ILE A 393 -3.72 -63.97 -46.10
C ILE A 393 -2.58 -65.01 -46.03
N GLY A 394 -2.24 -65.53 -44.84
CA GLY A 394 -1.14 -66.48 -44.64
C GLY A 394 -1.19 -67.77 -45.47
N GLN A 395 -2.32 -68.08 -46.11
CA GLN A 395 -2.41 -69.21 -47.06
C GLN A 395 -2.18 -68.84 -48.53
N THR A 396 -2.11 -67.55 -48.91
CA THR A 396 -2.10 -67.12 -50.33
C THR A 396 -1.03 -66.09 -50.72
N LEU A 397 -0.55 -65.21 -49.83
CA LEU A 397 0.54 -64.27 -50.16
C LEU A 397 1.61 -64.26 -49.08
N LYS A 398 2.88 -64.47 -49.48
CA LYS A 398 4.04 -64.31 -48.59
C LYS A 398 4.18 -62.85 -48.17
N ALA A 399 4.49 -62.63 -46.89
CA ALA A 399 4.66 -61.31 -46.27
C ALA A 399 5.74 -60.43 -46.94
N ASP A 400 6.57 -61.02 -47.80
CA ASP A 400 7.68 -60.35 -48.50
C ASP A 400 7.26 -59.64 -49.80
N ASN A 401 5.99 -59.68 -50.20
CA ASN A 401 5.52 -59.07 -51.44
C ASN A 401 5.52 -57.51 -51.33
N PRO A 402 6.32 -56.80 -52.16
CA PRO A 402 6.45 -55.34 -52.11
C PRO A 402 5.13 -54.60 -52.32
N ILE A 403 4.20 -55.17 -53.10
CA ILE A 403 2.89 -54.57 -53.38
C ILE A 403 2.04 -54.57 -52.12
N THR A 404 2.01 -55.70 -51.41
CA THR A 404 1.27 -55.84 -50.15
C THR A 404 1.79 -54.88 -49.09
N ILE A 405 3.12 -54.79 -48.95
CA ILE A 405 3.77 -53.86 -48.01
C ILE A 405 3.44 -52.41 -48.37
N SER A 406 3.46 -52.07 -49.66
CA SER A 406 3.18 -50.71 -50.16
C SER A 406 1.71 -50.30 -49.94
N LEU A 407 0.76 -51.23 -50.17
CA LEU A 407 -0.67 -51.02 -49.90
C LEU A 407 -0.95 -50.85 -48.40
N LEU A 408 -0.20 -51.58 -47.57
CA LEU A 408 -0.25 -51.49 -46.11
C LEU A 408 0.24 -50.13 -45.61
N ILE A 409 1.39 -49.67 -46.12
CA ILE A 409 1.95 -48.35 -45.81
C ILE A 409 0.97 -47.25 -46.24
N PHE A 410 0.34 -47.40 -47.41
CA PHE A 410 -0.67 -46.45 -47.88
C PHE A 410 -1.90 -46.41 -46.97
N ALA A 411 -2.46 -47.57 -46.59
CA ALA A 411 -3.60 -47.64 -45.68
C ALA A 411 -3.27 -47.03 -44.30
N LEU A 412 -2.06 -47.29 -43.79
CA LEU A 412 -1.57 -46.72 -42.54
C LEU A 412 -1.40 -45.19 -42.64
N ALA A 413 -0.87 -44.67 -43.75
CA ALA A 413 -0.67 -43.24 -43.97
C ALA A 413 -2.01 -42.47 -44.03
N VAL A 414 -3.04 -43.06 -44.67
CA VAL A 414 -4.39 -42.46 -44.72
C VAL A 414 -5.06 -42.47 -43.35
N GLY A 415 -4.93 -43.57 -42.59
CA GLY A 415 -5.45 -43.67 -41.22
C GLY A 415 -4.72 -42.78 -40.21
N PHE A 416 -3.44 -42.47 -40.47
CA PHE A 416 -2.58 -41.74 -39.53
C PHE A 416 -3.07 -40.32 -39.24
N ASN A 417 -3.38 -39.53 -40.26
CA ASN A 417 -3.78 -38.13 -40.10
C ASN A 417 -4.98 -37.94 -39.15
N PRO A 418 -6.12 -38.64 -39.31
CA PRO A 418 -7.26 -38.48 -38.40
C PRO A 418 -6.97 -38.98 -36.98
N LEU A 419 -6.19 -40.05 -36.83
CA LEU A 419 -5.73 -40.55 -35.52
C LEU A 419 -4.81 -39.53 -34.83
N ARG A 420 -3.88 -38.91 -35.57
CA ARG A 420 -2.98 -37.86 -35.11
C ARG A 420 -3.74 -36.69 -34.52
N ASP A 421 -4.68 -36.17 -35.28
CA ASP A 421 -5.43 -34.98 -34.88
C ASP A 421 -6.36 -35.29 -33.69
N ARG A 422 -6.78 -36.55 -33.51
CA ARG A 422 -7.55 -36.98 -32.34
C ARG A 422 -6.67 -37.18 -31.11
N ALA A 423 -5.50 -37.79 -31.25
CA ALA A 423 -4.54 -37.97 -30.18
C ALA A 423 -4.00 -36.63 -29.65
N LEU A 424 -3.64 -35.70 -30.55
CA LEU A 424 -3.24 -34.33 -30.20
C LEU A 424 -4.32 -33.64 -29.34
N ARG A 425 -5.59 -33.72 -29.74
CA ARG A 425 -6.71 -33.13 -28.98
C ARG A 425 -6.92 -33.77 -27.61
N VAL A 426 -6.70 -35.08 -27.48
CA VAL A 426 -6.83 -35.78 -26.19
C VAL A 426 -5.65 -35.43 -25.28
N VAL A 427 -4.42 -35.43 -25.80
CA VAL A 427 -3.22 -35.00 -25.05
C VAL A 427 -3.38 -33.56 -24.59
N ASP A 428 -3.79 -32.66 -25.48
CA ASP A 428 -4.04 -31.27 -25.13
C ASP A 428 -5.12 -31.17 -24.04
N ARG A 429 -6.23 -31.91 -24.14
CA ARG A 429 -7.30 -31.90 -23.13
C ARG A 429 -6.86 -32.45 -21.76
N VAL A 430 -6.02 -33.48 -21.73
CA VAL A 430 -5.59 -34.17 -20.50
C VAL A 430 -4.45 -33.41 -19.81
N PHE A 431 -3.51 -32.86 -20.59
CA PHE A 431 -2.35 -32.12 -20.07
C PHE A 431 -2.62 -30.62 -19.89
N TYR A 432 -3.45 -30.05 -20.76
CA TYR A 432 -3.89 -28.65 -20.71
C TYR A 432 -5.42 -28.63 -20.57
N ARG A 433 -5.90 -28.72 -19.32
CA ARG A 433 -7.25 -28.21 -19.00
C ARG A 433 -7.33 -26.80 -19.59
N GLU A 434 -8.30 -26.59 -20.49
CA GLU A 434 -8.48 -25.37 -21.30
C GLU A 434 -7.91 -24.12 -20.62
N ARG A 435 -6.67 -23.78 -20.98
CA ARG A 435 -6.10 -22.49 -20.62
C ARG A 435 -6.66 -21.51 -21.62
N VAL A 436 -7.52 -20.64 -21.11
CA VAL A 436 -7.96 -19.42 -21.78
C VAL A 436 -6.75 -18.74 -22.40
N ASP A 437 -6.88 -18.26 -23.64
CA ASP A 437 -5.83 -17.67 -24.45
C ASP A 437 -5.45 -16.28 -23.87
N TYR A 438 -4.80 -16.30 -22.70
CA TYR A 438 -4.53 -15.17 -21.80
C TYR A 438 -3.88 -13.98 -22.51
N ARG A 439 -3.09 -14.23 -23.57
CA ARG A 439 -2.45 -13.17 -24.36
C ARG A 439 -3.45 -12.28 -25.08
N ARG A 440 -4.55 -12.83 -25.59
CA ARG A 440 -5.60 -12.04 -26.27
C ARG A 440 -6.45 -11.27 -25.27
N GLU A 441 -6.77 -11.87 -24.12
CA GLU A 441 -7.55 -11.23 -23.07
C GLU A 441 -6.77 -10.15 -22.30
N LEU A 442 -5.46 -10.33 -22.10
CA LEU A 442 -4.59 -9.35 -21.48
C LEU A 442 -4.41 -8.13 -22.39
N ALA A 443 -4.32 -8.31 -23.71
CA ALA A 443 -4.26 -7.20 -24.66
C ALA A 443 -5.57 -6.39 -24.73
N ALA A 444 -6.73 -7.06 -24.60
CA ALA A 444 -8.01 -6.38 -24.48
C ALA A 444 -8.14 -5.60 -23.16
N PHE A 445 -7.71 -6.22 -22.05
CA PHE A 445 -7.70 -5.62 -20.73
C PHE A 445 -6.75 -4.41 -20.63
N SER A 446 -5.54 -4.52 -21.18
CA SER A 446 -4.56 -3.42 -21.25
C SER A 446 -5.13 -2.20 -21.98
N ARG A 447 -5.85 -2.41 -23.09
CA ARG A 447 -6.54 -1.32 -23.80
C ARG A 447 -7.64 -0.66 -22.95
N GLU A 448 -8.41 -1.45 -22.22
CA GLU A 448 -9.47 -0.96 -21.33
C GLU A 448 -8.92 -0.11 -20.17
N LEU A 449 -7.82 -0.56 -19.55
CA LEU A 449 -7.15 0.15 -18.47
C LEU A 449 -6.52 1.46 -18.93
N THR A 450 -5.87 1.48 -20.09
CA THR A 450 -5.17 2.67 -20.60
C THR A 450 -6.14 3.80 -21.00
N GLN A 451 -7.40 3.46 -21.29
CA GLN A 451 -8.44 4.43 -21.67
C GLN A 451 -9.20 5.01 -20.47
N THR A 452 -8.98 4.48 -19.26
CA THR A 452 -9.73 4.87 -18.07
C THR A 452 -8.81 5.62 -17.11
N LEU A 453 -9.16 6.87 -16.78
CA LEU A 453 -8.41 7.70 -15.80
C LEU A 453 -9.01 7.67 -14.38
N ASP A 454 -10.10 6.94 -14.18
CA ASP A 454 -10.77 6.79 -12.89
C ASP A 454 -10.19 5.59 -12.13
N LEU A 455 -9.48 5.87 -11.04
CA LEU A 455 -8.84 4.87 -10.18
C LEU A 455 -9.85 3.82 -9.68
N SER A 456 -11.09 4.20 -9.35
CA SER A 456 -12.10 3.26 -8.87
C SER A 456 -12.55 2.30 -9.96
N LYS A 457 -12.64 2.77 -11.21
CA LYS A 457 -12.97 1.92 -12.36
C LYS A 457 -11.82 0.98 -12.72
N ILE A 458 -10.58 1.45 -12.69
CA ILE A 458 -9.39 0.62 -12.88
C ILE A 458 -9.34 -0.50 -11.85
N LEU A 459 -9.51 -0.18 -10.57
CA LEU A 459 -9.50 -1.17 -9.49
C LEU A 459 -10.67 -2.17 -9.60
N ARG A 460 -11.85 -1.71 -10.04
CA ARG A 460 -13.00 -2.59 -10.36
C ARG A 460 -12.67 -3.55 -11.49
N ALA A 461 -12.18 -3.05 -12.62
CA ALA A 461 -11.84 -3.89 -13.77
C ALA A 461 -10.76 -4.93 -13.42
N LEU A 462 -9.74 -4.52 -12.66
CA LEU A 462 -8.70 -5.41 -12.14
C LEU A 462 -9.29 -6.51 -11.25
N ARG A 463 -10.15 -6.13 -10.31
CA ARG A 463 -10.86 -7.07 -9.43
C ARG A 463 -11.71 -8.06 -10.23
N ASP A 464 -12.52 -7.57 -11.15
CA ASP A 464 -13.47 -8.38 -11.91
C ASP A 464 -12.71 -9.40 -12.78
N ARG A 465 -11.57 -9.00 -13.35
CA ARG A 465 -10.69 -9.90 -14.10
C ARG A 465 -10.06 -10.98 -13.24
N ILE A 466 -9.61 -10.62 -12.03
CA ILE A 466 -9.07 -11.58 -11.06
C ILE A 466 -10.16 -12.53 -10.55
N ASP A 467 -11.37 -12.02 -10.28
CA ASP A 467 -12.49 -12.83 -9.80
C ASP A 467 -12.99 -13.79 -10.88
N GLU A 468 -13.08 -13.34 -12.13
CA GLU A 468 -13.46 -14.17 -13.28
C GLU A 468 -12.46 -15.30 -13.53
N ALA A 469 -11.15 -14.98 -13.51
CA ALA A 469 -10.09 -15.94 -13.83
C ALA A 469 -9.73 -16.88 -12.67
N LEU A 470 -9.65 -16.37 -11.43
CA LEU A 470 -9.04 -17.08 -10.30
C LEU A 470 -10.00 -17.36 -9.15
N LYS A 471 -11.13 -16.65 -9.07
CA LYS A 471 -12.15 -16.77 -8.02
C LYS A 471 -11.56 -16.87 -6.61
N PRO A 472 -10.79 -15.88 -6.14
CA PRO A 472 -10.24 -15.88 -4.79
C PRO A 472 -11.35 -15.75 -3.72
N SER A 473 -11.07 -16.21 -2.50
CA SER A 473 -11.94 -16.06 -1.33
C SER A 473 -11.92 -14.65 -0.78
N SER A 474 -10.76 -13.98 -0.86
CA SER A 474 -10.57 -12.57 -0.57
C SER A 474 -9.60 -11.95 -1.57
N GLN A 475 -9.82 -10.68 -1.89
CA GLN A 475 -8.91 -9.89 -2.71
C GLN A 475 -8.90 -8.45 -2.22
N SER A 476 -7.72 -7.83 -2.18
CA SER A 476 -7.56 -6.44 -1.76
C SER A 476 -6.38 -5.82 -2.49
N VAL A 477 -6.54 -4.56 -2.91
CA VAL A 477 -5.46 -3.80 -3.53
C VAL A 477 -4.94 -2.79 -2.52
N PHE A 478 -3.65 -2.81 -2.24
CA PHE A 478 -3.00 -1.85 -1.36
C PHE A 478 -2.30 -0.80 -2.22
N LEU A 479 -2.61 0.47 -2.00
CA LEU A 479 -1.98 1.60 -2.69
C LEU A 479 -1.37 2.55 -1.67
N LEU A 480 -0.22 3.13 -2.00
CA LEU A 480 0.42 4.13 -1.16
C LEU A 480 -0.40 5.42 -1.16
N ASP A 481 -0.85 5.87 0.00
CA ASP A 481 -1.40 7.21 0.16
C ASP A 481 -0.28 8.21 0.45
N GLU A 482 -0.27 9.36 -0.23
CA GLU A 482 0.79 10.38 -0.03
C GLU A 482 0.56 11.20 1.24
N ASP A 483 -0.71 11.42 1.60
CA ASP A 483 -1.09 12.25 2.75
C ASP A 483 -0.72 11.53 4.06
N SER A 484 -1.08 10.25 4.20
CA SER A 484 -0.75 9.45 5.39
C SER A 484 0.62 8.77 5.36
N ARG A 485 1.29 8.75 4.19
CA ARG A 485 2.50 7.95 3.90
C ARG A 485 2.36 6.47 4.29
N THR A 486 1.17 5.90 4.18
CA THR A 486 0.92 4.47 4.46
C THR A 486 0.23 3.77 3.29
N TYR A 487 0.39 2.46 3.18
CA TYR A 487 -0.36 1.67 2.22
C TYR A 487 -1.75 1.37 2.77
N LEU A 488 -2.76 1.90 2.09
CA LEU A 488 -4.16 1.77 2.46
C LEU A 488 -4.87 0.71 1.59
N PRO A 489 -5.71 -0.14 2.20
CA PRO A 489 -6.48 -1.14 1.47
C PRO A 489 -7.64 -0.48 0.73
N HIS A 490 -7.68 -0.71 -0.56
CA HIS A 490 -8.80 -0.40 -1.43
C HIS A 490 -9.57 -1.69 -1.66
N SER A 491 -10.68 -1.84 -0.94
CA SER A 491 -11.67 -2.87 -1.18
C SER A 491 -12.70 -2.37 -2.19
N VAL A 492 -13.06 -3.23 -3.13
CA VAL A 492 -14.21 -3.01 -3.98
C VAL A 492 -15.14 -4.20 -3.73
N GLY A 493 -16.27 -3.99 -3.05
CA GLY A 493 -17.29 -5.03 -2.80
C GLY A 493 -17.38 -5.60 -1.38
N GLY A 494 -17.00 -4.85 -0.35
CA GLY A 494 -17.14 -5.19 1.07
C GLY A 494 -16.40 -4.15 1.95
N PRO A 495 -16.54 -4.16 3.29
CA PRO A 495 -15.77 -3.27 4.14
C PRO A 495 -14.26 -3.52 3.92
N PRO A 496 -13.46 -2.48 3.64
CA PRO A 496 -12.02 -2.64 3.49
C PRO A 496 -11.42 -3.22 4.79
N PRO A 497 -10.44 -4.13 4.69
CA PRO A 497 -9.75 -4.62 5.87
C PRO A 497 -9.14 -3.42 6.62
N GLN A 498 -9.30 -3.33 7.94
CA GLN A 498 -8.70 -2.25 8.74
C GLN A 498 -7.22 -2.51 9.04
N VAL A 499 -6.45 -2.84 7.99
CA VAL A 499 -5.04 -3.18 8.09
C VAL A 499 -4.27 -2.22 7.20
N THR A 500 -3.30 -1.51 7.77
CA THR A 500 -2.44 -0.56 7.05
C THR A 500 -0.99 -0.99 7.17
N PHE A 501 -0.19 -0.74 6.14
CA PHE A 501 1.23 -1.10 6.15
C PHE A 501 2.11 0.14 6.00
N HIS A 502 3.21 0.17 6.75
CA HIS A 502 4.19 1.24 6.66
C HIS A 502 5.15 1.01 5.47
N PRO A 503 5.62 2.05 4.76
CA PRO A 503 6.56 1.89 3.65
C PRO A 503 7.90 1.24 4.03
N ASP A 504 8.31 1.38 5.29
CA ASP A 504 9.52 0.76 5.84
C ASP A 504 9.26 -0.58 6.52
N GLY A 505 8.02 -1.07 6.49
CA GLY A 505 7.62 -2.38 6.99
C GLY A 505 8.31 -3.53 6.23
N ASP A 506 8.34 -4.70 6.86
CA ASP A 506 9.05 -5.86 6.35
C ASP A 506 8.46 -6.35 5.01
N LEU A 507 7.12 -6.34 4.88
CA LEU A 507 6.44 -6.74 3.65
C LEU A 507 6.75 -5.78 2.50
N ALA A 508 6.64 -4.47 2.73
CA ALA A 508 6.93 -3.45 1.73
C ALA A 508 8.40 -3.51 1.27
N ARG A 509 9.34 -3.77 2.19
CA ARG A 509 10.78 -3.93 1.88
C ARG A 509 11.05 -5.15 1.00
N ILE A 510 10.38 -6.28 1.28
CA ILE A 510 10.48 -7.50 0.47
C ILE A 510 9.88 -7.29 -0.91
N LEU A 511 8.67 -6.75 -1.00
CA LEU A 511 7.98 -6.51 -2.27
C LEU A 511 8.72 -5.48 -3.15
N ARG A 512 9.39 -4.49 -2.54
CA ARG A 512 10.22 -3.53 -3.28
C ARG A 512 11.40 -4.22 -3.97
N ARG A 513 12.00 -5.23 -3.35
CA ARG A 513 13.14 -6.00 -3.91
C ARG A 513 12.70 -7.18 -4.79
N SER A 514 11.51 -7.74 -4.58
CA SER A 514 11.02 -8.89 -5.34
C SER A 514 10.41 -8.46 -6.67
N GLU A 515 10.83 -9.07 -7.78
CA GLU A 515 10.15 -8.93 -9.08
C GLU A 515 9.04 -9.97 -9.26
N THR A 516 8.96 -10.97 -8.39
CA THR A 516 7.99 -12.07 -8.50
C THR A 516 6.92 -12.02 -7.42
N PRO A 517 5.72 -12.57 -7.66
CA PRO A 517 4.69 -12.73 -6.64
C PRO A 517 5.20 -13.49 -5.41
N LEU A 518 4.98 -12.93 -4.23
CA LEU A 518 5.31 -13.57 -2.97
C LEU A 518 4.17 -14.50 -2.56
N TYR A 519 4.46 -15.80 -2.49
CA TYR A 519 3.52 -16.83 -2.05
C TYR A 519 3.84 -17.30 -0.64
N ILE A 520 2.96 -17.02 0.32
CA ILE A 520 3.13 -17.36 1.73
C ILE A 520 2.19 -18.51 2.07
N LEU A 521 2.72 -19.74 2.16
CA LEU A 521 2.00 -20.92 2.63
C LEU A 521 2.74 -21.51 3.83
N GLY A 522 2.17 -21.44 5.04
CA GLY A 522 2.76 -21.96 6.26
C GLY A 522 3.69 -20.97 6.98
N THR A 523 4.88 -21.42 7.43
CA THR A 523 5.85 -20.58 8.16
C THR A 523 6.33 -19.43 7.28
N ALA A 524 5.94 -18.20 7.62
CA ALA A 524 6.42 -17.01 6.95
C ALA A 524 7.96 -16.95 6.98
N PRO A 525 8.60 -16.41 5.92
CA PRO A 525 10.00 -16.04 5.96
C PRO A 525 10.34 -15.34 7.28
N GLY A 526 11.41 -15.75 7.96
CA GLY A 526 11.81 -15.17 9.27
C GLY A 526 12.03 -13.65 9.26
N ALA A 527 12.08 -13.03 8.09
CA ALA A 527 12.20 -11.59 7.87
C ALA A 527 10.87 -10.81 7.92
N LEU A 528 9.70 -11.46 8.07
CA LEU A 528 8.37 -10.80 8.10
C LEU A 528 7.84 -10.51 9.52
N GLY A 529 8.73 -10.52 10.52
CA GLY A 529 8.39 -10.49 11.95
C GLY A 529 7.39 -9.42 12.38
N GLY A 530 7.54 -8.18 11.90
CA GLY A 530 6.68 -7.06 12.29
C GLY A 530 5.28 -7.08 11.68
N ASP A 531 5.16 -7.52 10.42
CA ASP A 531 3.92 -7.45 9.63
C ASP A 531 3.09 -8.75 9.68
N LEU A 532 3.60 -9.79 10.34
CA LEU A 532 2.97 -11.12 10.43
C LEU A 532 1.53 -11.11 10.94
N ARG A 533 1.22 -10.28 11.97
CA ARG A 533 -0.14 -10.15 12.50
C ARG A 533 -1.09 -9.51 11.49
N ALA A 534 -0.62 -8.46 10.81
CA ALA A 534 -1.37 -7.76 9.78
C ALA A 534 -1.68 -8.69 8.58
N ILE A 535 -0.68 -9.47 8.15
CA ILE A 535 -0.81 -10.47 7.09
C ILE A 535 -1.81 -11.58 7.48
N ALA A 536 -1.74 -12.07 8.72
CA ALA A 536 -2.66 -13.10 9.21
C ALA A 536 -4.12 -12.61 9.26
N LEU A 537 -4.35 -11.35 9.69
CA LEU A 537 -5.68 -10.73 9.70
C LEU A 537 -6.27 -10.54 8.30
N LEU A 538 -5.42 -10.34 7.29
CA LEU A 538 -5.82 -10.23 5.88
C LEU A 538 -6.27 -11.56 5.27
N GLY A 539 -5.81 -12.69 5.81
CA GLY A 539 -6.07 -14.01 5.22
C GLY A 539 -5.53 -14.19 3.80
N ALA A 540 -4.57 -13.34 3.40
CA ALA A 540 -3.96 -13.35 2.07
C ALA A 540 -2.75 -14.28 2.02
N LEU A 541 -2.66 -15.07 0.94
CA LEU A 541 -1.57 -16.01 0.67
C LEU A 541 -0.66 -15.53 -0.46
N VAL A 542 -1.18 -14.73 -1.39
CA VAL A 542 -0.41 -14.22 -2.54
C VAL A 542 -0.32 -12.72 -2.46
N PHE A 543 0.91 -12.19 -2.56
CA PHE A 543 1.19 -10.77 -2.64
C PHE A 543 1.89 -10.46 -3.95
N VAL A 544 1.26 -9.65 -4.80
CA VAL A 544 1.74 -9.33 -6.14
C VAL A 544 2.10 -7.85 -6.20
N PRO A 545 3.38 -7.47 -6.37
CA PRO A 545 3.78 -6.07 -6.35
C PRO A 545 3.24 -5.32 -7.59
N LEU A 546 2.70 -4.11 -7.39
CA LEU A 546 2.36 -3.16 -8.46
C LEU A 546 3.52 -2.18 -8.58
N LYS A 547 4.38 -2.37 -9.59
CA LYS A 547 5.55 -1.52 -9.82
C LYS A 547 5.48 -0.81 -11.15
N SER A 548 5.89 0.45 -11.14
CA SER A 548 6.08 1.26 -12.34
C SER A 548 7.43 1.98 -12.22
N GLU A 549 8.25 1.89 -13.27
CA GLU A 549 9.63 2.43 -13.31
C GLU A 549 10.50 2.07 -12.09
N GLY A 550 10.32 0.86 -11.53
CA GLY A 550 11.06 0.38 -10.36
C GLY A 550 10.57 0.90 -9.01
N ARG A 551 9.56 1.78 -8.98
CA ARG A 551 8.89 2.25 -7.76
C ARG A 551 7.72 1.35 -7.41
N LEU A 552 7.60 0.98 -6.13
CA LEU A 552 6.45 0.22 -5.62
C LEU A 552 5.28 1.18 -5.37
N SER A 553 4.27 1.13 -6.22
CA SER A 553 3.04 1.93 -6.10
C SER A 553 2.02 1.26 -5.16
N GLY A 554 2.11 -0.07 -5.03
CA GLY A 554 1.16 -0.87 -4.26
C GLY A 554 1.39 -2.37 -4.40
N TRP A 555 0.42 -3.17 -3.97
CA TRP A 555 0.37 -4.60 -4.26
C TRP A 555 -1.05 -5.16 -4.22
N LEU A 556 -1.24 -6.30 -4.87
CA LEU A 556 -2.44 -7.12 -4.77
C LEU A 556 -2.24 -8.15 -3.66
N ALA A 557 -3.24 -8.33 -2.80
CA ALA A 557 -3.28 -9.34 -1.76
C ALA A 557 -4.46 -10.28 -2.02
N LEU A 558 -4.19 -11.58 -2.18
CA LEU A 558 -5.19 -12.58 -2.56
C LEU A 558 -5.23 -13.73 -1.56
N GLY A 559 -6.43 -14.08 -1.10
CA GLY A 559 -6.71 -15.27 -0.28
C GLY A 559 -6.73 -16.57 -1.08
N LEU A 560 -7.12 -17.68 -0.44
CA LEU A 560 -7.30 -18.99 -1.09
C LEU A 560 -8.24 -18.91 -2.29
N LYS A 561 -8.07 -19.76 -3.31
CA LYS A 561 -9.11 -19.91 -4.35
C LYS A 561 -10.37 -20.50 -3.71
N ARG A 562 -11.56 -20.10 -4.17
CA ARG A 562 -12.85 -20.71 -3.73
C ARG A 562 -12.96 -22.19 -4.11
N SER A 563 -12.17 -22.65 -5.09
CA SER A 563 -12.02 -24.07 -5.39
C SER A 563 -11.16 -24.82 -4.36
N GLU A 564 -10.57 -24.13 -3.39
CA GLU A 564 -9.58 -24.62 -2.41
C GLU A 564 -8.28 -25.16 -3.04
N GLU A 565 -8.13 -25.07 -4.36
CA GLU A 565 -6.89 -25.38 -5.06
C GLU A 565 -5.87 -24.25 -4.86
N PRO A 566 -4.58 -24.55 -4.61
CA PRO A 566 -3.59 -23.51 -4.49
C PRO A 566 -3.17 -22.95 -5.86
N TYR A 567 -2.66 -21.72 -5.86
CA TYR A 567 -2.29 -20.98 -7.07
C TYR A 567 -1.16 -21.69 -7.85
N SER A 568 -1.44 -22.04 -9.10
CA SER A 568 -0.47 -22.63 -10.03
C SER A 568 0.55 -21.59 -10.51
N GLY A 569 1.66 -22.05 -11.10
CA GLY A 569 2.68 -21.15 -11.65
C GLY A 569 2.14 -20.22 -12.75
N ASP A 570 1.14 -20.67 -13.49
CA ASP A 570 0.51 -19.88 -14.55
C ASP A 570 -0.50 -18.86 -14.00
N ASP A 571 -1.14 -19.16 -12.86
CA ASP A 571 -1.93 -18.17 -12.14
C ASP A 571 -1.04 -17.04 -11.63
N LEU A 572 0.15 -17.37 -11.11
CA LEU A 572 1.12 -16.38 -10.63
C LEU A 572 1.68 -15.54 -11.80
N ALA A 573 2.00 -16.15 -12.94
CA ALA A 573 2.45 -15.44 -14.13
C ALA A 573 1.34 -14.54 -14.72
N PHE A 574 0.09 -15.00 -14.69
CA PHE A 574 -1.06 -14.18 -15.06
C PHE A 574 -1.19 -12.96 -14.13
N LEU A 575 -1.11 -13.18 -12.82
CA LEU A 575 -1.18 -12.10 -11.83
C LEU A 575 -0.04 -11.09 -11.97
N GLU A 576 1.19 -11.55 -12.25
CA GLU A 576 2.35 -10.70 -12.52
C GLU A 576 2.12 -9.83 -13.76
N ALA A 577 1.74 -10.44 -14.89
CA ALA A 577 1.47 -9.70 -16.12
C ALA A 577 0.30 -8.71 -15.98
N LEU A 578 -0.72 -9.08 -15.19
CA LEU A 578 -1.85 -8.22 -14.88
C LEU A 578 -1.44 -7.05 -13.99
N ALA A 579 -0.58 -7.30 -13.00
CA ALA A 579 -0.04 -6.30 -12.09
C ALA A 579 0.84 -5.28 -12.82
N ASP A 580 1.72 -5.73 -13.72
CA ASP A 580 2.57 -4.83 -14.52
C ASP A 580 1.73 -3.88 -15.39
N GLN A 581 0.72 -4.41 -16.09
CA GLN A 581 -0.18 -3.61 -16.91
C GLN A 581 -1.02 -2.64 -16.07
N SER A 582 -1.45 -3.08 -14.89
CA SER A 582 -2.30 -2.28 -14.00
C SER A 582 -1.52 -1.21 -13.25
N ALA A 583 -0.23 -1.44 -12.95
CA ALA A 583 0.61 -0.50 -12.23
C ALA A 583 0.72 0.84 -12.95
N LEU A 584 0.91 0.81 -14.28
CA LEU A 584 0.95 2.02 -15.11
C LEU A 584 -0.39 2.76 -15.13
N ALA A 585 -1.51 2.04 -15.28
CA ALA A 585 -2.84 2.63 -15.29
C ALA A 585 -3.22 3.26 -13.94
N VAL A 586 -2.89 2.59 -12.83
CA VAL A 586 -3.07 3.10 -11.46
C VAL A 586 -2.22 4.36 -11.24
N GLU A 587 -0.97 4.38 -11.70
CA GLU A 587 -0.12 5.56 -11.59
C GLU A 587 -0.65 6.74 -12.42
N ASN A 588 -1.07 6.50 -13.66
CA ASN A 588 -1.67 7.52 -14.53
C ASN A 588 -2.95 8.12 -13.91
N ALA A 589 -3.85 7.29 -13.39
CA ALA A 589 -5.06 7.74 -12.73
C ALA A 589 -4.77 8.56 -11.46
N ARG A 590 -3.76 8.17 -10.69
CA ARG A 590 -3.31 8.92 -9.51
C ARG A 590 -2.70 10.26 -9.88
N LEU A 591 -1.80 10.30 -10.87
CA LEU A 591 -1.22 11.54 -11.38
C LEU A 591 -2.31 12.48 -11.90
N PHE A 592 -3.30 11.96 -12.61
CA PHE A 592 -4.43 12.74 -13.10
C PHE A 592 -5.31 13.29 -11.96
N ASN A 593 -5.62 12.48 -10.95
CA ASN A 593 -6.39 12.92 -9.79
C ASN A 593 -5.65 13.99 -8.98
N ASN A 594 -4.33 13.85 -8.82
CA ASN A 594 -3.50 14.86 -8.16
C ASN A 594 -3.50 16.16 -8.98
N LEU A 595 -3.30 16.07 -10.30
CA LEU A 595 -3.37 17.23 -11.19
C LEU A 595 -4.74 17.93 -11.10
N ARG A 596 -5.83 17.16 -11.12
CA ARG A 596 -7.20 17.70 -10.97
C ARG A 596 -7.38 18.38 -9.62
N ARG A 597 -6.95 17.77 -8.52
CA ARG A 597 -7.03 18.38 -7.17
C ARG A 597 -6.24 19.69 -7.12
N THR A 598 -5.04 19.74 -7.70
CA THR A 598 -4.25 20.98 -7.78
C THR A 598 -4.92 22.04 -8.65
N LEU A 599 -5.54 21.65 -9.78
CA LEU A 599 -6.30 22.57 -10.62
C LEU A 599 -7.52 23.12 -9.89
N ASP A 600 -8.30 22.27 -9.22
CA ASP A 600 -9.46 22.67 -8.44
C ASP A 600 -9.05 23.63 -7.32
N GLN A 601 -7.97 23.34 -6.57
CA GLN A 601 -7.40 24.25 -5.56
C GLN A 601 -6.95 25.59 -6.16
N THR A 602 -6.32 25.57 -7.33
CA THR A 602 -5.86 26.78 -8.02
C THR A 602 -7.06 27.61 -8.51
N MET A 603 -8.09 26.97 -9.05
CA MET A 603 -9.33 27.62 -9.49
C MET A 603 -10.12 28.18 -8.29
N GLU A 604 -10.21 27.43 -7.19
CA GLU A 604 -10.86 27.88 -5.97
C GLU A 604 -10.12 29.06 -5.34
N MET A 605 -8.78 29.00 -5.26
CA MET A 605 -7.95 30.12 -4.84
C MET A 605 -8.13 31.33 -5.75
N LYS A 606 -8.16 31.13 -7.07
CA LYS A 606 -8.41 32.21 -8.04
C LYS A 606 -9.80 32.83 -7.87
N ASN A 607 -10.85 32.02 -7.73
CA ASN A 607 -12.21 32.50 -7.51
C ASN A 607 -12.34 33.22 -6.16
N LEU A 608 -11.69 32.71 -5.11
CA LEU A 608 -11.60 33.38 -3.82
C LEU A 608 -10.92 34.74 -3.97
N MET A 609 -9.80 34.79 -4.69
CA MET A 609 -9.07 36.01 -4.99
C MET A 609 -9.95 37.01 -5.77
N ASP A 610 -10.64 36.58 -6.83
CA ASP A 610 -11.54 37.43 -7.63
C ASP A 610 -12.73 37.94 -6.80
N ASN A 611 -13.32 37.10 -5.94
CA ASN A 611 -14.41 37.49 -5.04
C ASN A 611 -13.94 38.48 -3.96
N ILE A 612 -12.75 38.27 -3.39
CA ILE A 612 -12.14 39.22 -2.46
C ILE A 612 -11.96 40.56 -3.19
N PHE A 613 -11.32 40.58 -4.36
CA PHE A 613 -11.10 41.81 -5.14
C PHE A 613 -12.38 42.55 -5.54
N ALA A 614 -13.47 41.82 -5.82
CA ALA A 614 -14.77 42.41 -6.12
C ALA A 614 -15.49 42.96 -4.86
N SER A 615 -15.19 42.41 -3.68
CA SER A 615 -15.76 42.81 -2.39
C SER A 615 -15.02 43.96 -1.69
N ILE A 616 -13.76 44.25 -2.08
CA ILE A 616 -12.99 45.38 -1.54
C ILE A 616 -13.73 46.68 -1.91
N ALA A 617 -14.08 47.48 -0.90
CA ALA A 617 -14.74 48.77 -1.09
C ALA A 617 -13.81 49.82 -1.73
N SER A 618 -12.50 49.67 -1.49
CA SER A 618 -11.41 50.47 -2.07
C SER A 618 -11.15 50.11 -3.53
N GLY A 619 -10.86 51.11 -4.35
CA GLY A 619 -10.39 50.91 -5.71
C GLY A 619 -8.99 50.32 -5.73
N VAL A 620 -8.78 49.23 -6.47
CA VAL A 620 -7.46 48.62 -6.66
C VAL A 620 -7.10 48.69 -8.13
N ILE A 621 -5.94 49.29 -8.40
CA ILE A 621 -5.41 49.53 -9.74
C ILE A 621 -3.97 49.03 -9.75
N THR A 622 -3.58 48.22 -10.74
CA THR A 622 -2.17 47.83 -10.92
C THR A 622 -1.65 48.31 -12.26
N THR A 623 -0.36 48.63 -12.32
CA THR A 623 0.34 49.06 -13.54
C THR A 623 1.53 48.16 -13.83
N ASP A 624 1.90 47.99 -15.10
CA ASP A 624 3.16 47.34 -15.50
C ASP A 624 4.33 48.34 -15.52
N VAL A 625 5.56 47.86 -15.76
CA VAL A 625 6.76 48.71 -15.88
C VAL A 625 6.66 49.77 -16.99
N ARG A 626 5.79 49.58 -17.99
CA ARG A 626 5.52 50.50 -19.11
C ARG A 626 4.33 51.42 -18.83
N ASP A 627 3.92 51.52 -17.57
CA ASP A 627 2.86 52.40 -17.09
C ASP A 627 1.47 52.06 -17.68
N GLN A 628 1.28 50.82 -18.14
CA GLN A 628 -0.02 50.33 -18.61
C GLN A 628 -0.82 49.75 -17.45
N VAL A 629 -2.10 50.08 -17.37
CA VAL A 629 -3.00 49.54 -16.34
C VAL A 629 -3.28 48.06 -16.62
N THR A 630 -2.92 47.18 -15.68
CA THR A 630 -3.09 45.72 -15.80
C THR A 630 -4.31 45.20 -15.06
N LEU A 631 -4.72 45.85 -13.97
CA LEU A 631 -5.91 45.51 -13.19
C LEU A 631 -6.65 46.79 -12.80
N PHE A 632 -7.97 46.73 -12.86
CA PHE A 632 -8.86 47.82 -12.45
C PHE A 632 -10.15 47.21 -11.89
N ASN A 633 -10.29 47.17 -10.55
CA ASN A 633 -11.41 46.47 -9.91
C ASN A 633 -12.72 47.29 -9.96
N ARG A 634 -13.85 46.63 -9.67
CA ARG A 634 -15.20 47.24 -9.70
C ARG A 634 -15.36 48.42 -8.73
N ALA A 635 -14.61 48.44 -7.63
CA ALA A 635 -14.59 49.58 -6.72
C ALA A 635 -13.88 50.79 -7.34
N ALA A 636 -12.78 50.59 -8.06
CA ALA A 636 -12.11 51.66 -8.80
C ALA A 636 -13.03 52.25 -9.89
N GLU A 637 -13.81 51.41 -10.57
CA GLU A 637 -14.83 51.87 -11.54
C GLU A 637 -15.89 52.78 -10.89
N ARG A 638 -16.37 52.41 -9.69
CA ARG A 638 -17.37 53.21 -8.96
C ARG A 638 -16.79 54.50 -8.37
N ILE A 639 -15.59 54.43 -7.81
CA ILE A 639 -14.93 55.57 -7.15
C ILE A 639 -14.53 56.61 -8.20
N LEU A 640 -13.87 56.19 -9.27
CA LEU A 640 -13.31 57.07 -10.30
C LEU A 640 -14.26 57.33 -11.47
N GLY A 641 -15.38 56.59 -11.58
CA GLY A 641 -16.40 56.82 -12.62
C GLY A 641 -15.99 56.35 -14.02
N ILE A 642 -14.97 55.48 -14.15
CA ILE A 642 -14.44 55.03 -15.45
C ILE A 642 -14.59 53.51 -15.56
N PRO A 643 -15.15 52.97 -16.66
CA PRO A 643 -15.27 51.52 -16.85
C PRO A 643 -13.91 50.86 -17.12
N ALA A 644 -13.67 49.70 -16.50
CA ALA A 644 -12.41 48.95 -16.59
C ALA A 644 -12.05 48.59 -18.04
N GLY A 645 -13.05 48.23 -18.85
CA GLY A 645 -12.86 47.88 -20.27
C GLY A 645 -12.31 49.02 -21.13
N ALA A 646 -12.38 50.28 -20.67
CA ALA A 646 -11.81 51.43 -21.36
C ALA A 646 -10.38 51.78 -20.89
N ILE A 647 -9.97 51.31 -19.72
CA ILE A 647 -8.69 51.67 -19.07
C ILE A 647 -7.66 50.54 -19.10
N VAL A 648 -8.07 49.28 -18.96
CA VAL A 648 -7.13 48.16 -18.91
C VAL A 648 -6.37 48.05 -20.24
N GLY A 649 -5.04 48.02 -20.18
CA GLY A 649 -4.14 48.06 -21.33
C GLY A 649 -3.77 49.47 -21.83
N GLN A 650 -4.39 50.52 -21.29
CA GLN A 650 -4.03 51.91 -21.59
C GLN A 650 -2.98 52.45 -20.61
N SER A 651 -2.26 53.49 -21.02
CA SER A 651 -1.28 54.17 -20.17
C SER A 651 -1.98 55.03 -19.11
N TYR A 652 -1.64 54.85 -17.82
CA TYR A 652 -2.33 55.54 -16.72
C TYR A 652 -2.28 57.08 -16.77
N PRO A 653 -1.22 57.76 -17.26
CA PRO A 653 -1.19 59.22 -17.34
C PRO A 653 -2.24 59.78 -18.31
N VAL A 654 -2.64 59.00 -19.31
CA VAL A 654 -3.70 59.34 -20.27
C VAL A 654 -5.07 58.95 -19.73
N ALA A 655 -5.17 57.76 -19.16
CA ALA A 655 -6.43 57.19 -18.67
C ALA A 655 -6.94 57.86 -17.37
N LEU A 656 -6.04 58.35 -16.51
CA LEU A 656 -6.34 58.99 -15.22
C LEU A 656 -5.83 60.43 -15.18
N ALA A 657 -6.08 61.22 -16.23
CA ALA A 657 -5.48 62.55 -16.41
C ALA A 657 -5.66 63.52 -15.21
N GLU A 658 -6.80 63.45 -14.50
CA GLU A 658 -7.10 64.29 -13.34
C GLU A 658 -6.27 63.93 -12.09
N LEU A 659 -5.93 62.65 -11.96
CA LEU A 659 -4.97 62.16 -10.97
C LEU A 659 -3.52 62.27 -11.50
N GLY A 660 -3.37 62.35 -12.82
CA GLY A 660 -2.21 61.94 -13.60
C GLY A 660 -0.91 62.59 -13.17
N ARG A 661 -0.85 63.92 -13.01
CA ARG A 661 0.43 64.59 -12.66
C ARG A 661 0.89 64.30 -11.23
N ARG A 662 -0.05 64.18 -10.28
CA ARG A 662 0.27 63.93 -8.87
C ARG A 662 0.50 62.45 -8.61
N LEU A 663 -0.29 61.60 -9.27
CA LEU A 663 -0.13 60.15 -9.26
C LEU A 663 1.16 59.71 -9.95
N GLN A 664 1.55 60.36 -11.05
CA GLN A 664 2.80 60.06 -11.75
C GLN A 664 4.03 60.28 -10.87
N ALA A 665 4.09 61.40 -10.15
CA ALA A 665 5.18 61.66 -9.21
C ALA A 665 5.29 60.57 -8.13
N LEU A 666 4.14 60.12 -7.60
CA LEU A 666 4.10 59.05 -6.59
C LEU A 666 4.49 57.68 -7.17
N ILE A 667 4.05 57.34 -8.39
CA ILE A 667 4.39 56.08 -9.06
C ILE A 667 5.89 56.04 -9.40
N GLU A 668 6.46 57.13 -9.93
CA GLU A 668 7.89 57.22 -10.22
C GLU A 668 8.72 57.07 -8.94
N GLN A 669 8.30 57.70 -7.85
CA GLN A 669 8.95 57.55 -6.55
C GLN A 669 8.90 56.10 -6.04
N VAL A 670 7.76 55.42 -6.14
CA VAL A 670 7.60 54.01 -5.72
C VAL A 670 8.41 53.05 -6.61
N LYS A 671 8.47 53.29 -7.93
CA LYS A 671 9.23 52.47 -8.90
C LYS A 671 10.74 52.58 -8.68
N VAL A 672 11.25 53.79 -8.39
CA VAL A 672 12.68 54.06 -8.28
C VAL A 672 13.22 53.83 -6.86
N GLU A 673 12.45 54.21 -5.83
CA GLU A 673 12.89 54.15 -4.44
C GLU A 673 12.52 52.84 -3.72
N ASP A 674 11.71 51.97 -4.35
CA ASP A 674 11.19 50.71 -3.78
C ASP A 674 10.47 50.90 -2.43
N ARG A 675 9.87 52.08 -2.23
CA ARG A 675 9.17 52.47 -1.00
C ARG A 675 7.66 52.45 -1.19
N VAL A 676 6.95 52.08 -0.13
CA VAL A 676 5.49 52.13 -0.07
C VAL A 676 5.08 53.54 0.35
N GLU A 677 4.25 54.19 -0.46
CA GLU A 677 3.66 55.49 -0.16
C GLU A 677 2.25 55.29 0.39
N ILE A 678 1.98 55.64 1.65
CA ILE A 678 0.70 55.33 2.31
C ILE A 678 -0.02 56.61 2.68
N GLY A 679 -1.29 56.70 2.29
CA GLY A 679 -2.21 57.70 2.81
C GLY A 679 -2.04 59.11 2.23
N GLN A 680 -1.68 59.20 0.96
CA GLN A 680 -1.65 60.47 0.23
C GLN A 680 -3.09 60.92 -0.04
N GLU A 681 -3.54 61.96 0.65
CA GLU A 681 -4.88 62.54 0.48
C GLU A 681 -4.89 63.65 -0.57
N PHE A 682 -5.92 63.67 -1.41
CA PHE A 682 -6.21 64.75 -2.34
C PHE A 682 -7.67 64.72 -2.73
N THR A 683 -8.16 65.86 -3.21
CA THR A 683 -9.57 66.07 -3.55
C THR A 683 -9.67 66.33 -5.06
N PRO A 684 -9.64 65.29 -5.92
CA PRO A 684 -9.79 65.51 -7.34
C PRO A 684 -11.26 65.81 -7.68
N GLU A 685 -11.45 66.43 -8.83
CA GLU A 685 -12.76 66.60 -9.42
C GLU A 685 -13.00 65.40 -10.34
N VAL A 686 -13.90 64.49 -9.97
CA VAL A 686 -14.14 63.23 -10.71
C VAL A 686 -15.32 63.41 -11.68
N PRO A 687 -15.21 62.97 -12.95
CA PRO A 687 -16.25 63.09 -13.96
C PRO A 687 -17.57 62.49 -13.49
N GLY A 688 -18.61 63.32 -13.45
CA GLY A 688 -19.95 62.91 -13.03
C GLY A 688 -20.20 62.83 -11.52
N ARG A 689 -19.17 62.93 -10.66
CA ARG A 689 -19.32 62.93 -9.18
C ARG A 689 -18.90 64.24 -8.49
N GLY A 690 -18.15 65.12 -9.15
CA GLY A 690 -17.69 66.38 -8.56
C GLY A 690 -16.48 66.19 -7.64
N PRO A 691 -16.23 67.07 -6.63
CA PRO A 691 -15.09 66.94 -5.75
C PRO A 691 -15.26 65.74 -4.81
N VAL A 692 -14.38 64.75 -4.93
CA VAL A 692 -14.36 63.54 -4.09
C VAL A 692 -13.13 63.59 -3.19
N ASN A 693 -13.19 63.14 -1.94
CA ASN A 693 -11.99 63.04 -1.10
C ASN A 693 -11.38 61.66 -1.24
N LEU A 694 -10.20 61.57 -1.87
CA LEU A 694 -9.51 60.30 -2.09
C LEU A 694 -8.28 60.19 -1.21
N ARG A 695 -8.05 58.99 -0.69
CA ARG A 695 -6.79 58.57 -0.06
C ARG A 695 -6.15 57.50 -0.91
N LEU A 696 -4.92 57.75 -1.36
CA LEU A 696 -4.13 56.78 -2.14
C LEU A 696 -3.06 56.11 -1.31
N SER A 697 -2.85 54.82 -1.56
CA SER A 697 -1.68 54.08 -1.10
C SER A 697 -1.06 53.31 -2.26
N LEU A 698 0.25 53.44 -2.47
CA LEU A 698 0.99 52.86 -3.58
C LEU A 698 2.07 51.92 -3.06
N SER A 699 2.21 50.73 -3.66
CA SER A 699 3.24 49.75 -3.34
C SER A 699 3.85 49.11 -4.59
N PRO A 700 5.15 48.75 -4.56
CA PRO A 700 5.79 48.09 -5.69
C PRO A 700 5.31 46.64 -5.80
N LEU A 701 4.96 46.22 -7.02
CA LEU A 701 4.69 44.82 -7.35
C LEU A 701 6.00 44.13 -7.69
N LYS A 702 6.34 43.05 -6.99
CA LYS A 702 7.61 42.32 -7.18
C LYS A 702 7.38 40.93 -7.77
N ASP A 703 8.31 40.48 -8.59
CA ASP A 703 8.36 39.10 -9.06
C ASP A 703 9.11 38.15 -8.08
N HIS A 704 9.25 36.88 -8.45
CA HIS A 704 9.99 35.89 -7.66
C HIS A 704 11.48 36.23 -7.45
N ALA A 705 12.05 37.09 -8.30
CA ALA A 705 13.41 37.57 -8.22
C ALA A 705 13.53 38.89 -7.43
N GLN A 706 12.46 39.34 -6.76
CA GLN A 706 12.37 40.61 -6.04
C GLN A 706 12.52 41.85 -6.94
N ALA A 707 12.40 41.71 -8.27
CA ALA A 707 12.43 42.83 -9.19
C ALA A 707 11.05 43.49 -9.29
N THR A 708 11.00 44.82 -9.29
CA THR A 708 9.76 45.59 -9.44
C THR A 708 9.22 45.45 -10.85
N VAL A 709 8.08 44.77 -10.99
CA VAL A 709 7.37 44.53 -12.25
C VAL A 709 6.21 45.51 -12.48
N GLY A 710 5.90 46.34 -11.49
CA GLY A 710 4.76 47.26 -11.56
C GLY A 710 4.50 48.01 -10.26
N VAL A 711 3.38 48.75 -10.20
CA VAL A 711 2.91 49.43 -8.99
C VAL A 711 1.44 49.08 -8.75
N ALA A 712 1.11 48.70 -7.52
CA ALA A 712 -0.26 48.57 -7.04
C ALA A 712 -0.70 49.87 -6.34
N ILE A 713 -1.89 50.34 -6.67
CA ILE A 713 -2.47 51.60 -6.21
C ILE A 713 -3.83 51.26 -5.59
N VAL A 714 -3.99 51.61 -4.32
CA VAL A 714 -5.24 51.48 -3.56
C VAL A 714 -5.86 52.87 -3.39
N VAL A 715 -7.15 53.00 -3.67
CA VAL A 715 -7.93 54.25 -3.66
C VAL A 715 -9.12 54.13 -2.71
N ASP A 716 -9.14 54.91 -1.63
CA ASP A 716 -10.28 54.99 -0.70
C ASP A 716 -11.08 56.29 -0.91
N ASP A 717 -12.42 56.20 -0.94
CA ASP A 717 -13.34 57.35 -0.98
C ASP A 717 -13.75 57.71 0.46
N LEU A 718 -13.25 58.84 0.96
CA LEU A 718 -13.46 59.32 2.34
C LEU A 718 -14.61 60.33 2.45
N THR A 719 -15.42 60.49 1.40
CA THR A 719 -16.40 61.58 1.31
C THR A 719 -17.51 61.46 2.35
N GLU A 720 -18.08 60.27 2.53
CA GLU A 720 -19.17 60.01 3.50
C GLU A 720 -18.68 59.99 4.95
N GLN A 721 -17.47 59.46 5.18
CA GLN A 721 -16.89 59.35 6.52
C GLN A 721 -16.58 60.73 7.13
N ARG A 722 -16.08 61.68 6.31
CA ARG A 722 -15.91 63.07 6.73
C ARG A 722 -17.24 63.73 7.11
N HIS A 723 -18.32 63.44 6.37
CA HIS A 723 -19.64 64.00 6.65
C HIS A 723 -20.22 63.51 8.00
N LEU A 724 -20.02 62.22 8.32
CA LEU A 724 -20.50 61.62 9.58
C LEU A 724 -19.71 62.08 10.82
N GLU A 725 -18.41 62.31 10.69
CA GLU A 725 -17.59 62.84 11.80
C GLU A 725 -18.00 64.25 12.21
N ASP A 726 -18.34 65.09 11.22
CA ASP A 726 -18.85 66.44 11.46
C ASP A 726 -20.21 66.45 12.16
N GLU A 727 -21.08 65.47 11.84
CA GLU A 727 -22.40 65.31 12.45
C GLU A 727 -22.31 64.79 13.90
N ARG A 728 -21.45 63.80 14.16
CA ARG A 728 -21.25 63.24 15.50
C ARG A 728 -20.66 64.26 16.48
N ARG A 729 -19.78 65.15 16.01
CA ARG A 729 -19.28 66.30 16.80
C ARG A 729 -20.40 67.26 17.20
N ARG A 730 -21.38 67.49 16.33
CA ARG A 730 -22.54 68.34 16.65
C ARG A 730 -23.43 67.74 17.73
N ILE A 731 -23.73 66.43 17.65
CA ILE A 731 -24.64 65.76 18.61
C ILE A 731 -24.03 65.71 20.02
N LYS A 732 -22.73 65.41 20.14
CA LYS A 732 -22.05 65.33 21.44
C LYS A 732 -22.04 66.68 22.18
N ALA A 733 -21.89 67.79 21.44
CA ALA A 733 -21.85 69.13 22.02
C ALA A 733 -23.21 69.61 22.61
N THR A 734 -24.33 68.95 22.27
CA THR A 734 -25.66 69.36 22.71
C THR A 734 -26.07 68.76 24.07
N PHE A 735 -25.61 67.55 24.43
CA PHE A 735 -26.10 66.81 25.61
C PHE A 735 -25.30 67.04 26.91
N GLU A 736 -24.09 67.60 26.83
CA GLU A 736 -23.22 67.82 28.01
C GLU A 736 -23.69 68.93 28.97
N ARG A 737 -24.80 69.63 28.67
CA ARG A 737 -25.25 70.81 29.44
C ARG A 737 -26.42 70.57 30.42
N VAL A 738 -27.03 69.38 30.47
CA VAL A 738 -28.30 69.18 31.22
C VAL A 738 -28.32 67.93 32.13
N VAL A 739 -27.30 67.07 32.09
CA VAL A 739 -27.25 65.83 32.90
C VAL A 739 -25.83 65.55 33.41
N THR A 740 -25.70 64.84 34.53
CA THR A 740 -24.38 64.45 35.07
C THR A 740 -23.64 63.50 34.14
N PRO A 741 -22.29 63.55 34.09
CA PRO A 741 -21.49 62.72 33.17
C PRO A 741 -21.79 61.22 33.27
N SER A 742 -22.06 60.73 34.49
CA SER A 742 -22.41 59.33 34.75
C SER A 742 -23.78 58.91 34.19
N VAL A 743 -24.71 59.85 34.00
CA VAL A 743 -26.01 59.61 33.35
C VAL A 743 -25.87 59.68 31.83
N VAL A 744 -25.01 60.56 31.30
CA VAL A 744 -24.66 60.60 29.86
C VAL A 744 -24.00 59.29 29.41
N GLU A 745 -23.04 58.78 30.16
CA GLU A 745 -22.37 57.50 29.85
C GLU A 745 -23.32 56.31 29.94
N ALA A 746 -24.24 56.28 30.92
CA ALA A 746 -25.25 55.24 31.04
C ALA A 746 -26.28 55.27 29.89
N LEU A 747 -26.60 56.46 29.35
CA LEU A 747 -27.51 56.61 28.21
C LEU A 747 -26.85 56.27 26.87
N LEU A 748 -25.53 56.50 26.73
CA LEU A 748 -24.78 56.17 25.52
C LEU A 748 -24.40 54.68 25.42
N SER A 749 -24.40 53.96 26.55
CA SER A 749 -23.99 52.54 26.61
C SER A 749 -25.13 51.55 26.35
N ASP A 750 -26.39 51.91 26.63
CA ASP A 750 -27.55 51.04 26.35
C ASP A 750 -28.75 51.86 25.81
N PRO A 751 -29.00 51.83 24.49
CA PRO A 751 -30.09 52.56 23.85
C PRO A 751 -31.49 52.10 24.29
N ALA A 752 -31.62 50.93 24.92
CA ALA A 752 -32.92 50.43 25.40
C ALA A 752 -33.49 51.27 26.55
N ASN A 753 -32.65 52.02 27.28
CA ASN A 753 -33.07 52.93 28.35
C ASN A 753 -33.79 54.20 27.86
N LEU A 754 -33.85 54.44 26.54
CA LEU A 754 -34.49 55.60 25.91
C LEU A 754 -35.96 55.35 25.50
N GLN A 755 -36.53 54.17 25.77
CA GLN A 755 -37.91 53.88 25.42
C GLN A 755 -38.92 54.57 26.36
N LEU A 756 -40.08 54.95 25.82
CA LEU A 756 -41.21 55.46 26.61
C LEU A 756 -41.76 54.37 27.53
N GLY A 757 -42.12 54.76 28.75
CA GLY A 757 -42.59 53.86 29.78
C GLY A 757 -41.78 54.00 31.06
N GLY A 758 -42.26 53.36 32.13
CA GLY A 758 -41.60 53.43 33.42
C GLY A 758 -41.77 52.15 34.21
N ARG A 759 -40.83 51.90 35.12
CA ARG A 759 -40.86 50.77 36.04
C ARG A 759 -41.34 51.22 37.41
N ARG A 760 -42.20 50.43 38.05
CA ARG A 760 -42.55 50.65 39.45
C ARG A 760 -41.31 50.32 40.29
N GLN A 761 -40.83 51.30 41.04
CA GLN A 761 -39.66 51.18 41.89
C GLN A 761 -39.85 52.07 43.11
N GLU A 762 -39.36 51.60 44.25
CA GLU A 762 -39.24 52.43 45.44
C GLU A 762 -38.19 53.52 45.23
N ILE A 763 -38.59 54.77 45.47
CA ILE A 763 -37.70 55.93 45.35
C ILE A 763 -37.79 56.80 46.60
N THR A 764 -36.80 57.68 46.76
CA THR A 764 -36.96 58.86 47.62
C THR A 764 -37.12 60.09 46.77
N THR A 765 -38.17 60.85 47.01
CA THR A 765 -38.47 62.09 46.31
C THR A 765 -38.23 63.27 47.23
N LEU A 766 -37.55 64.29 46.71
CA LEU A 766 -37.30 65.55 47.39
C LEU A 766 -37.93 66.68 46.57
N PHE A 767 -38.74 67.51 47.23
CA PHE A 767 -39.16 68.81 46.73
C PHE A 767 -38.56 69.91 47.61
N ALA A 768 -37.96 70.90 46.99
CA ALA A 768 -37.45 72.09 47.65
C ALA A 768 -38.00 73.34 46.94
N ASP A 769 -38.41 74.34 47.71
CA ASP A 769 -39.08 75.54 47.20
C ASP A 769 -38.70 76.76 48.04
N LEU A 770 -38.54 77.92 47.42
CA LEU A 770 -38.11 79.13 48.11
C LEU A 770 -39.28 79.77 48.86
N ARG A 771 -39.22 79.76 50.18
CA ARG A 771 -40.23 80.42 51.01
C ARG A 771 -40.08 81.94 50.94
N ARG A 772 -41.23 82.61 50.87
CA ARG A 772 -41.38 84.07 50.70
C ARG A 772 -40.93 84.58 49.33
N PHE A 773 -40.69 83.70 48.37
CA PHE A 773 -40.28 84.05 47.02
C PHE A 773 -41.35 84.81 46.22
N SER A 774 -42.62 84.42 46.28
CA SER A 774 -43.67 85.10 45.50
C SER A 774 -43.78 86.59 45.86
N THR A 775 -43.78 86.93 47.15
CA THR A 775 -43.78 88.33 47.62
C THR A 775 -42.48 89.06 47.25
N PHE A 776 -41.34 88.36 47.26
CA PHE A 776 -40.05 88.89 46.84
C PHE A 776 -40.01 89.18 45.32
N SER A 777 -40.59 88.30 44.50
CA SER A 777 -40.60 88.36 43.04
C SER A 777 -41.38 89.55 42.47
N GLU A 778 -42.39 90.06 43.20
CA GLU A 778 -43.18 91.22 42.80
C GLU A 778 -42.43 92.56 42.99
N THR A 779 -41.33 92.56 43.76
CA THR A 779 -40.61 93.79 44.16
C THR A 779 -39.32 94.04 43.38
N LEU A 780 -38.88 93.10 42.54
CA LEU A 780 -37.62 93.17 41.80
C LEU A 780 -37.82 93.25 40.28
N PRO A 781 -36.91 93.89 39.52
CA PRO A 781 -36.89 93.79 38.06
C PRO A 781 -36.75 92.34 37.59
N PRO A 782 -37.44 91.92 36.50
CA PRO A 782 -37.39 90.55 35.99
C PRO A 782 -35.98 90.01 35.72
N GLU A 783 -35.06 90.86 35.27
CA GLU A 783 -33.68 90.49 34.96
C GLU A 783 -32.91 90.08 36.23
N VAL A 784 -33.04 90.86 37.30
CA VAL A 784 -32.43 90.59 38.61
C VAL A 784 -33.08 89.37 39.26
N LEU A 785 -34.41 89.25 39.10
CA LEU A 785 -35.16 88.10 39.61
C LEU A 785 -34.67 86.79 38.99
N ILE A 786 -34.38 86.76 37.69
CA ILE A 786 -33.85 85.59 36.98
C ILE A 786 -32.45 85.24 37.48
N GLU A 787 -31.57 86.22 37.70
CA GLU A 787 -30.23 85.98 38.24
C GLU A 787 -30.29 85.35 39.64
N VAL A 788 -31.15 85.89 40.51
CA VAL A 788 -31.37 85.35 41.86
C VAL A 788 -31.95 83.93 41.77
N ILE A 789 -33.00 83.69 40.98
CA ILE A 789 -33.55 82.33 40.77
C ILE A 789 -32.44 81.37 40.34
N ASN A 790 -31.68 81.72 39.30
CA ASN A 790 -30.65 80.84 38.77
C ASN A 790 -29.57 80.51 39.79
N GLN A 791 -29.18 81.46 40.64
CA GLN A 791 -28.20 81.21 41.70
C GLN A 791 -28.73 80.20 42.74
N TYR A 792 -29.97 80.36 43.20
CA TYR A 792 -30.58 79.44 44.17
C TYR A 792 -30.88 78.07 43.57
N LEU A 793 -31.37 78.01 42.33
CA LEU A 793 -31.57 76.75 41.60
C LEU A 793 -30.25 76.03 41.33
N THR A 794 -29.16 76.76 41.11
CA THR A 794 -27.80 76.21 40.98
C THR A 794 -27.34 75.58 42.30
N LEU A 795 -27.54 76.27 43.43
CA LEU A 795 -27.23 75.73 44.75
C LEU A 795 -28.00 74.44 45.04
N ALA A 796 -29.31 74.45 44.77
CA ALA A 796 -30.16 73.28 44.94
C ALA A 796 -29.75 72.13 44.01
N GLY A 797 -29.53 72.40 42.72
CA GLY A 797 -29.05 71.42 41.75
C GLY A 797 -27.74 70.79 42.19
N ASN A 798 -26.74 71.60 42.55
CA ASN A 798 -25.44 71.12 43.02
C ASN A 798 -25.55 70.25 44.28
N ALA A 799 -26.43 70.61 45.22
CA ALA A 799 -26.65 69.82 46.43
C ALA A 799 -27.24 68.43 46.13
N VAL A 800 -28.17 68.34 45.17
CA VAL A 800 -28.74 67.06 44.67
C VAL A 800 -27.65 66.23 44.00
N LEU A 801 -26.92 66.83 43.07
CA LEU A 801 -25.89 66.14 42.29
C LEU A 801 -24.74 65.63 43.18
N ALA A 802 -24.36 66.40 44.20
CA ALA A 802 -23.31 66.01 45.16
C ALA A 802 -23.69 64.80 46.03
N GLU A 803 -24.97 64.43 46.09
CA GLU A 803 -25.46 63.19 46.71
C GLU A 803 -25.95 62.20 45.64
N ASN A 804 -25.39 62.26 44.43
CA ASN A 804 -25.79 61.57 43.19
C ASN A 804 -27.31 61.40 43.03
N GLY A 805 -28.08 62.41 43.42
CA GLY A 805 -29.51 62.46 43.09
C GLY A 805 -29.69 62.82 41.62
N THR A 806 -30.81 62.39 41.06
CA THR A 806 -31.22 62.76 39.71
C THR A 806 -32.12 63.98 39.81
N LEU A 807 -31.68 65.10 39.24
CA LEU A 807 -32.51 66.28 39.09
C LEU A 807 -33.56 66.00 38.02
N ASP A 808 -34.85 66.05 38.39
CA ASP A 808 -35.95 65.79 37.45
C ASP A 808 -36.29 67.07 36.69
N LYS A 809 -36.63 68.14 37.43
CA LYS A 809 -36.95 69.44 36.82
C LYS A 809 -36.89 70.60 37.81
N TYR A 810 -36.70 71.78 37.24
CA TYR A 810 -36.97 73.07 37.85
C TYR A 810 -38.41 73.49 37.56
N MET A 811 -39.12 74.02 38.55
CA MET A 811 -40.52 74.45 38.45
C MET A 811 -40.63 75.87 39.01
N GLY A 812 -40.19 76.86 38.24
CA GLY A 812 -40.05 78.23 38.74
C GLY A 812 -38.93 78.31 39.78
N ASP A 813 -39.29 78.59 41.03
CA ASP A 813 -38.43 78.65 42.21
C ASP A 813 -38.29 77.31 42.96
N ALA A 814 -39.01 76.28 42.51
CA ALA A 814 -38.97 74.95 43.10
C ALA A 814 -38.10 73.95 42.32
N VAL A 815 -37.58 72.97 43.03
CA VAL A 815 -36.71 71.89 42.52
C VAL A 815 -37.30 70.55 42.93
N MET A 816 -37.40 69.64 41.96
CA MET A 816 -37.73 68.24 42.20
C MET A 816 -36.52 67.34 41.91
N ALA A 817 -36.23 66.44 42.84
CA ALA A 817 -35.17 65.45 42.71
C ALA A 817 -35.64 64.05 43.11
N ILE A 818 -35.05 63.05 42.46
CA ILE A 818 -35.32 61.63 42.66
C ILE A 818 -34.02 60.93 43.05
N PHE A 819 -34.10 60.08 44.05
CA PHE A 819 -33.01 59.21 44.49
C PHE A 819 -33.43 57.74 44.32
N ASN A 820 -32.45 56.86 44.11
CA ASN A 820 -32.61 55.45 43.71
C ASN A 820 -32.94 55.21 42.22
N ALA A 821 -33.01 56.23 41.36
CA ALA A 821 -33.27 56.07 39.93
C ALA A 821 -32.53 57.12 39.09
N PRO A 822 -32.02 56.80 37.87
CA PRO A 822 -32.06 55.49 37.20
C PRO A 822 -31.12 54.44 37.83
N ILE A 823 -30.09 54.90 38.54
CA ILE A 823 -29.08 54.05 39.19
C ILE A 823 -29.56 53.66 40.60
N PRO A 824 -29.61 52.35 40.95
CA PRO A 824 -29.97 51.89 42.28
C PRO A 824 -28.98 52.39 43.36
N GLN A 825 -29.52 52.82 44.50
CA GLN A 825 -28.82 53.38 45.65
C GLN A 825 -29.42 52.83 46.93
N SER A 826 -28.71 51.96 47.66
CA SER A 826 -29.24 51.34 48.89
C SER A 826 -29.52 52.32 50.03
N ASN A 827 -28.85 53.48 50.05
CA ASN A 827 -29.01 54.53 51.05
C ASN A 827 -29.71 55.80 50.52
N HIS A 828 -30.57 55.65 49.50
CA HIS A 828 -31.24 56.75 48.80
C HIS A 828 -31.99 57.73 49.71
N THR A 829 -32.66 57.26 50.77
CA THR A 829 -33.36 58.16 51.72
C THR A 829 -32.39 59.03 52.52
N LEU A 830 -31.26 58.46 52.98
CA LEU A 830 -30.22 59.22 53.67
C LEU A 830 -29.55 60.25 52.76
N ARG A 831 -29.32 59.88 51.49
CA ARG A 831 -28.77 60.79 50.46
C ARG A 831 -29.68 61.98 50.21
N ALA A 832 -31.00 61.75 50.10
CA ALA A 832 -31.96 62.84 49.98
C ALA A 832 -31.94 63.78 51.19
N VAL A 833 -31.87 63.23 52.40
CA VAL A 833 -31.76 64.05 53.63
C VAL A 833 -30.45 64.84 53.66
N ARG A 834 -29.32 64.25 53.27
CA ARG A 834 -28.04 64.96 53.16
C ARG A 834 -28.08 66.06 52.11
N ALA A 835 -28.72 65.83 50.97
CA ALA A 835 -28.93 66.84 49.94
C ALA A 835 -29.76 68.00 50.48
N ALA A 836 -30.86 67.72 51.19
CA ALA A 836 -31.69 68.74 51.83
C ALA A 836 -30.93 69.55 52.89
N LEU A 837 -30.14 68.88 53.74
CA LEU A 837 -29.28 69.56 54.71
C LEU A 837 -28.22 70.42 54.00
N ARG A 838 -27.59 69.92 52.93
CA ARG A 838 -26.67 70.74 52.12
C ARG A 838 -27.34 71.94 51.48
N MET A 839 -28.57 71.81 50.97
CA MET A 839 -29.33 72.96 50.46
C MET A 839 -29.54 74.01 51.55
N ARG A 840 -29.92 73.55 52.74
CA ARG A 840 -30.15 74.41 53.91
C ARG A 840 -28.87 75.11 54.37
N ASP A 841 -27.78 74.35 54.51
CA ASP A 841 -26.51 74.82 55.04
C ASP A 841 -25.74 75.68 54.01
N ALA A 842 -25.89 75.41 52.70
CA ALA A 842 -25.30 76.21 51.63
C ALA A 842 -25.89 77.63 51.55
N LEU A 843 -27.08 77.85 52.10
CA LEU A 843 -27.70 79.17 52.22
C LEU A 843 -27.17 79.97 53.42
N GLU A 844 -26.48 79.33 54.37
CA GLU A 844 -25.99 79.97 55.59
C GLU A 844 -24.90 81.03 55.34
N PRO A 845 -23.89 80.80 54.45
CA PRO A 845 -22.94 81.84 54.03
C PRO A 845 -23.54 82.91 53.11
N HIS A 846 -24.65 82.60 52.43
CA HIS A 846 -25.32 83.50 51.49
C HIS A 846 -26.32 84.45 52.17
N ARG A 847 -26.44 84.40 53.50
CA ARG A 847 -27.26 85.32 54.32
C ARG A 847 -26.99 86.80 54.07
N ASN A 848 -25.78 87.16 53.64
CA ASN A 848 -25.31 88.54 53.51
C ASN A 848 -25.24 89.08 52.06
N LEU A 849 -25.63 88.30 51.05
CA LEU A 849 -25.49 88.72 49.64
C LEU A 849 -26.59 89.68 49.16
N LEU A 850 -27.70 89.76 49.89
CA LEU A 850 -28.75 90.76 49.73
C LEU A 850 -28.87 91.44 51.09
N ASP A 851 -28.50 92.73 51.20
CA ASP A 851 -28.60 93.55 52.42
C ASP A 851 -29.85 93.15 53.23
N ASN A 852 -29.65 92.37 54.31
CA ASN A 852 -30.53 91.81 55.36
C ASN A 852 -32.07 92.01 55.35
N THR A 853 -32.71 92.25 54.21
CA THR A 853 -34.08 92.79 54.11
C THR A 853 -35.08 91.69 53.79
N TYR A 854 -34.68 90.62 53.07
CA TYR A 854 -35.54 89.47 52.77
C TYR A 854 -34.75 88.14 52.68
N PRO A 855 -34.53 87.41 53.79
CA PRO A 855 -33.87 86.12 53.73
C PRO A 855 -34.78 85.05 53.09
N LEU A 856 -34.36 84.50 51.96
CA LEU A 856 -35.00 83.37 51.29
C LEU A 856 -34.49 82.06 51.88
N TYR A 857 -35.41 81.14 52.19
CA TYR A 857 -35.07 79.82 52.70
C TYR A 857 -35.82 78.74 51.94
N PHE A 858 -35.22 77.57 51.79
CA PHE A 858 -35.96 76.42 51.29
C PHE A 858 -36.95 75.91 52.35
N GLY A 859 -38.17 75.62 51.92
CA GLY A 859 -39.02 74.62 52.55
C GLY A 859 -38.79 73.31 51.81
N ILE A 860 -38.52 72.23 52.52
CA ILE A 860 -38.16 70.94 51.90
C ILE A 860 -39.07 69.84 52.43
N GLY A 861 -39.61 69.04 51.51
CA GLY A 861 -40.40 67.85 51.79
C GLY A 861 -39.75 66.61 51.18
N ILE A 862 -39.61 65.56 51.98
CA ILE A 862 -38.99 64.30 51.54
C ILE A 862 -39.88 63.12 51.93
N THR A 863 -40.13 62.24 50.96
CA THR A 863 -40.87 61.00 51.18
C THR A 863 -40.17 59.83 50.51
N VAL A 864 -40.42 58.64 51.03
CA VAL A 864 -39.99 57.38 50.45
C VAL A 864 -41.20 56.50 50.18
N GLY A 865 -41.13 55.70 49.12
CA GLY A 865 -42.17 54.74 48.74
C GLY A 865 -42.18 54.46 47.25
N ASP A 866 -43.11 53.60 46.81
CA ASP A 866 -43.21 53.20 45.42
C ASP A 866 -43.70 54.34 44.50
N ALA A 867 -43.02 54.51 43.36
CA ALA A 867 -43.46 55.34 42.25
C ALA A 867 -43.15 54.65 40.92
N VAL A 868 -43.80 55.08 39.84
CA VAL A 868 -43.43 54.68 38.48
C VAL A 868 -42.40 55.68 37.98
N VAL A 869 -41.18 55.21 37.67
CA VAL A 869 -40.09 56.05 37.17
C VAL A 869 -39.75 55.66 35.74
N GLY A 870 -39.65 56.64 34.86
CA GLY A 870 -39.25 56.41 33.47
C GLY A 870 -39.51 57.60 32.56
N ASN A 871 -39.41 57.36 31.26
CA ASN A 871 -39.58 58.37 30.23
C ASN A 871 -41.07 58.61 29.97
N VAL A 872 -41.54 59.83 30.25
CA VAL A 872 -42.91 60.29 30.04
C VAL A 872 -42.90 61.39 28.98
N GLY A 873 -43.74 61.27 27.96
CA GLY A 873 -43.83 62.24 26.87
C GLY A 873 -44.16 61.59 25.53
N THR A 874 -43.63 62.17 24.46
CA THR A 874 -43.73 61.65 23.10
C THR A 874 -42.41 61.01 22.67
N PRO A 875 -42.37 60.19 21.61
CA PRO A 875 -41.13 59.59 21.12
C PRO A 875 -40.05 60.63 20.77
N ASP A 876 -40.48 61.83 20.35
CA ASP A 876 -39.59 62.92 19.92
C ASP A 876 -39.22 63.90 21.06
N LEU A 877 -39.98 63.88 22.17
CA LEU A 877 -39.77 64.72 23.34
C LEU A 877 -40.24 63.98 24.59
N PHE A 878 -39.30 63.35 25.29
CA PHE A 878 -39.55 62.57 26.51
C PHE A 878 -38.76 63.13 27.70
N ASN A 879 -39.39 63.12 28.88
CA ASN A 879 -38.80 63.55 30.14
C ASN A 879 -38.69 62.36 31.10
N TYR A 880 -37.49 62.08 31.61
CA TYR A 880 -37.29 61.06 32.63
C TYR A 880 -37.74 61.59 33.99
N THR A 881 -38.87 61.10 34.51
CA THR A 881 -39.52 61.63 35.70
C THR A 881 -40.15 60.51 36.54
N ALA A 882 -40.62 60.82 37.74
CA ALA A 882 -41.35 59.89 38.61
C ALA A 882 -42.80 60.33 38.80
N ILE A 883 -43.73 59.38 38.70
CA ILE A 883 -45.16 59.59 38.92
C ILE A 883 -45.64 58.61 39.97
N GLY A 884 -46.28 59.13 41.03
CA GLY A 884 -46.83 58.31 42.08
C GLY A 884 -47.39 59.14 43.23
N ASP A 885 -48.17 58.47 44.08
CA ASP A 885 -48.75 59.10 45.28
C ASP A 885 -47.65 59.57 46.25
N THR A 886 -46.55 58.82 46.37
CA THR A 886 -45.34 59.22 47.10
C THR A 886 -44.77 60.56 46.61
N VAL A 887 -44.66 60.77 45.30
CA VAL A 887 -44.16 62.02 44.70
C VAL A 887 -45.06 63.20 45.07
N ASN A 888 -46.38 63.02 44.97
CA ASN A 888 -47.36 64.04 45.34
C ASN A 888 -47.32 64.35 46.84
N LEU A 889 -47.08 63.34 47.68
CA LEU A 889 -46.95 63.51 49.13
C LEU A 889 -45.71 64.35 49.48
N ALA A 890 -44.55 64.11 48.85
CA ALA A 890 -43.36 64.95 49.03
C ALA A 890 -43.61 66.42 48.72
N LYS A 891 -44.29 66.70 47.60
CA LYS A 891 -44.67 68.08 47.24
C LYS A 891 -45.55 68.71 48.33
N ARG A 892 -46.56 67.98 48.81
CA ARG A 892 -47.46 68.52 49.85
C ARG A 892 -46.77 68.70 51.19
N LEU A 893 -45.82 67.84 51.56
CA LEU A 893 -44.96 68.05 52.74
C LEU A 893 -44.15 69.33 52.58
N GLN A 894 -43.54 69.52 51.40
CA GLN A 894 -42.80 70.74 51.09
C GLN A 894 -43.71 71.96 51.24
N GLU A 895 -44.93 71.93 50.70
CA GLU A 895 -45.90 73.03 50.79
C GLU A 895 -46.27 73.38 52.24
N ASN A 896 -46.21 72.43 53.18
CA ASN A 896 -46.46 72.64 54.60
C ASN A 896 -45.20 72.94 55.44
N ALA A 897 -44.01 72.89 54.84
CA ALA A 897 -42.75 73.18 55.52
C ALA A 897 -42.55 74.70 55.70
N ASN A 898 -42.25 75.13 56.93
CA ASN A 898 -41.86 76.51 57.22
C ASN A 898 -40.51 76.87 56.59
N PRO A 899 -40.13 78.16 56.53
CA PRO A 899 -38.81 78.57 56.07
C PRO A 899 -37.69 77.80 56.81
N ASN A 900 -36.75 77.24 56.07
CA ASN A 900 -35.60 76.47 56.58
C ASN A 900 -35.96 75.11 57.20
N GLN A 901 -37.20 74.64 57.01
CA GLN A 901 -37.71 73.39 57.59
C GLN A 901 -37.61 72.23 56.59
N ILE A 902 -37.17 71.06 57.08
CA ILE A 902 -37.09 69.82 56.32
C ILE A 902 -38.05 68.81 56.95
N LEU A 903 -39.12 68.45 56.23
CA LEU A 903 -40.16 67.54 56.70
C LEU A 903 -40.04 66.15 56.07
N LEU A 904 -40.16 65.12 56.89
CA LEU A 904 -40.21 63.71 56.50
C LEU A 904 -41.56 63.09 56.86
N THR A 905 -42.02 62.13 56.05
CA THR A 905 -43.05 61.18 56.50
C THR A 905 -42.51 60.22 57.56
N ALA A 906 -43.40 59.60 58.33
CA ALA A 906 -43.00 58.56 59.30
C ALA A 906 -42.18 57.43 58.66
N GLU A 907 -42.53 57.03 57.43
CA GLU A 907 -41.77 56.03 56.69
C GLU A 907 -40.36 56.50 56.35
N ALA A 908 -40.20 57.71 55.82
CA ALA A 908 -38.88 58.27 55.52
C ALA A 908 -38.03 58.41 56.78
N TYR A 909 -38.62 58.88 57.90
CA TYR A 909 -37.95 58.98 59.19
C TYR A 909 -37.46 57.61 59.69
N SER A 910 -38.28 56.56 59.59
CA SER A 910 -37.91 55.21 60.05
C SER A 910 -36.62 54.68 59.42
N ARG A 911 -36.32 55.09 58.17
CA ARG A 911 -35.12 54.69 57.41
C ARG A 911 -33.87 55.49 57.77
N VAL A 912 -34.02 56.65 58.40
CA VAL A 912 -32.90 57.55 58.72
C VAL A 912 -32.76 57.88 60.21
N LYS A 913 -33.66 57.40 61.07
CA LYS A 913 -33.72 57.70 62.51
C LYS A 913 -32.39 57.50 63.25
N ASP A 914 -31.55 56.58 62.79
CA ASP A 914 -30.24 56.28 63.39
C ASP A 914 -29.14 57.26 62.95
N HIS A 915 -29.39 58.03 61.88
CA HIS A 915 -28.43 58.97 61.28
C HIS A 915 -28.81 60.44 61.47
N VAL A 916 -30.04 60.74 61.90
CA VAL A 916 -30.54 62.12 62.00
C VAL A 916 -31.17 62.40 63.35
N GLU A 917 -31.02 63.63 63.83
CA GLU A 917 -31.83 64.15 64.93
C GLU A 917 -33.09 64.79 64.34
N ALA A 918 -34.27 64.33 64.75
CA ALA A 918 -35.54 64.84 64.27
C ALA A 918 -36.58 64.96 65.39
N ALA A 919 -37.45 65.96 65.28
CA ALA A 919 -38.56 66.19 66.21
C ALA A 919 -39.88 65.71 65.57
N ALA A 920 -40.67 64.94 66.32
CA ALA A 920 -42.03 64.59 65.90
C ALA A 920 -42.93 65.83 66.02
N LEU A 921 -43.65 66.17 64.94
CA LEU A 921 -44.62 67.26 64.94
C LEU A 921 -46.04 66.70 65.02
N PRO A 922 -47.05 67.52 65.40
CA PRO A 922 -48.45 67.09 65.31
C PRO A 922 -48.75 66.58 63.89
N PRO A 923 -49.52 65.49 63.75
CA PRO A 923 -49.95 65.03 62.44
C PRO A 923 -50.58 66.18 61.65
N ILE A 924 -50.34 66.23 60.35
CA ILE A 924 -50.96 67.23 59.47
C ILE A 924 -52.01 66.58 58.57
N GLN A 925 -53.13 67.27 58.38
CA GLN A 925 -54.11 66.85 57.39
C GLN A 925 -53.66 67.32 56.01
N VAL A 926 -53.17 66.38 55.22
CA VAL A 926 -52.71 66.67 53.86
C VAL A 926 -53.91 66.75 52.92
N LYS A 927 -54.05 67.88 52.22
CA LYS A 927 -55.17 68.13 51.28
C LYS A 927 -55.29 66.97 50.27
N GLY A 928 -56.43 66.28 50.28
CA GLY A 928 -56.72 65.15 49.38
C GLY A 928 -56.51 63.76 49.98
N ARG A 929 -56.16 63.62 51.27
CA ARG A 929 -56.21 62.36 52.02
C ARG A 929 -57.10 62.51 53.28
N GLN A 930 -57.86 61.46 53.62
CA GLN A 930 -58.71 61.47 54.82
C GLN A 930 -57.93 61.18 56.12
N ALA A 931 -56.81 60.47 56.03
CA ALA A 931 -55.95 60.15 57.17
C ALA A 931 -54.98 61.31 57.48
N TRP A 932 -54.72 61.53 58.77
CA TRP A 932 -53.70 62.45 59.25
C TRP A 932 -52.32 61.84 59.06
N GLU A 933 -51.39 62.59 58.46
CA GLU A 933 -50.04 62.12 58.17
C GLU A 933 -49.10 62.52 59.32
N GLN A 934 -48.46 61.54 59.96
CA GLN A 934 -47.44 61.79 60.98
C GLN A 934 -46.15 62.26 60.31
N ILE A 935 -45.67 63.44 60.72
CA ILE A 935 -44.49 64.08 60.14
C ILE A 935 -43.39 64.31 61.18
N TYR A 936 -42.16 64.37 60.69
CA TYR A 936 -40.95 64.60 61.47
C TYR A 936 -40.13 65.73 60.85
N GLU A 937 -39.62 66.64 61.68
CA GLU A 937 -38.72 67.69 61.24
C GLU A 937 -37.26 67.31 61.51
N VAL A 938 -36.42 67.31 60.48
CA VAL A 938 -34.97 67.05 60.60
C VAL A 938 -34.24 68.29 61.08
N LYS A 939 -33.43 68.15 62.15
CA LYS A 939 -32.60 69.22 62.70
C LYS A 939 -31.17 69.16 62.19
N CYS A 940 -30.51 68.01 62.30
CA CYS A 940 -29.14 67.82 61.84
C CYS A 940 -28.83 66.33 61.65
N LEU A 941 -27.65 66.02 61.11
CA LEU A 941 -27.09 64.68 61.17
C LEU A 941 -26.63 64.40 62.60
N LYS A 942 -26.86 63.20 63.10
CA LYS A 942 -26.21 62.72 64.32
C LYS A 942 -24.70 62.64 64.02
N THR A 943 -23.93 63.49 64.67
CA THR A 943 -22.46 63.31 64.73
C THR A 943 -22.19 61.99 65.45
N CYS A 944 -21.54 61.05 64.75
CA CYS A 944 -20.99 59.85 65.38
C CYS A 944 -19.84 60.21 66.33
#